data_AF-A0A2R6M4M2-F1
#
_entry.id   AF-A0A2R6M4M2-F1
#
_cell.length_a   1.000
_cell.length_b   1.000
_cell.length_c   1.000
_cell.angle_alpha   90.00
_cell.angle_beta   90.00
_cell.angle_gamma   90.00
#
_symmetry.space_group_name_H-M   'P 1'
#
loop_
_entity.id
_entity.type
_entity.pdbx_description
1 polymer ?
#
loop_
_entity_poly.entity_id
_entity_poly.type
_entity_poly.pdbx_seq_one_letter_code
_entity_poly.pdbx_strand_id
1 'polypeptide(L)'
;MSVPGATGRDENFVVANDGALSGKNSRGQQGIGISAAVLYSQLTSGKPAKITSRTKGSAEAEYFELIIDTDENEPEIKNSETTSWDRTHGTRIELEMEANMRARSQLLQYVKHTAVVNPHARITFKEPSMDEPQQFERAERADLPAETEEIRPHPHGVELGTVLKMLAATDSHSVSGFVQEEFTRVGRKTADNILDEFRDRHFGREAAWQPPQKHEKSDFARAVANAVSNKGADATAAFGDEVADAVCSRNRVAHHELVDIVAEVAEEVGNDHGVTFGDTVQENAVEAAWEKLTDDRTSDLYQLVDAATSTRKDDEAVNGLAERLAKRFEKGRERDRATHKELAEYVDRAADQTEEYDNATFGETARENVVMEVWNTMVTVPDEVPKVREFVDDRDAASDLLEAMKETDIIAPPTNCLSPITAELVEAGLKKEYDADFYAASTRDAEVHGGDPFIVEAGIAYGGDLAAEGQADVLRFANRVPLVYQRGACATTDVVKSIGWRNYNLDQPGGSGIPNGPAVIMVHVASTNVPFTSESKDAVANVPQIEDEIELAIREAARELKSYLNKRKSMQKRKKKQSVIANILPEMAEKLADVTQQGEPEYEDALARIMNNVLVEREVEDSVAPEEQRKGGDSEAQSASDH
;
A
#
# COMPACT_ATOMS: atom_id res chain seq x y z
N MET A 1 6.76 9.29 -22.92
CA MET A 1 7.94 10.11 -22.61
C MET A 1 8.62 9.54 -21.38
N SER A 2 9.95 9.37 -21.38
CA SER A 2 10.74 9.18 -20.16
C SER A 2 11.09 10.55 -19.59
N VAL A 3 11.08 10.70 -18.27
CA VAL A 3 11.59 11.90 -17.58
C VAL A 3 12.87 11.47 -16.86
N PRO A 4 14.02 12.12 -17.12
CA PRO A 4 15.25 11.84 -16.38
C PRO A 4 15.13 12.30 -14.92
N GLY A 5 15.70 11.53 -13.98
CA GLY A 5 15.94 11.99 -12.61
C GLY A 5 16.95 13.16 -12.53
N ALA A 6 17.21 13.65 -11.31
CA ALA A 6 18.03 14.85 -11.07
C ALA A 6 19.46 14.79 -11.68
N THR A 7 20.07 13.61 -11.76
CA THR A 7 21.40 13.39 -12.37
C THR A 7 21.37 13.07 -13.86
N GLY A 8 20.18 12.82 -14.43
CA GLY A 8 20.01 12.39 -15.82
C GLY A 8 20.45 10.96 -16.11
N ARG A 9 20.83 10.16 -15.09
CA ARG A 9 21.20 8.74 -15.22
C ARG A 9 20.05 7.77 -14.93
N ASP A 10 19.08 8.20 -14.12
CA ASP A 10 17.85 7.44 -13.92
C ASP A 10 16.95 7.61 -15.15
N GLU A 11 17.12 6.69 -16.10
CA GLU A 11 16.12 6.45 -17.13
C GLU A 11 15.16 5.36 -16.67
N ASN A 12 13.88 5.53 -16.99
CA ASN A 12 12.79 4.57 -16.79
C ASN A 12 12.90 3.35 -17.73
N PHE A 13 14.10 2.82 -17.95
CA PHE A 13 14.31 1.58 -18.69
C PHE A 13 14.40 0.43 -17.69
N VAL A 14 13.64 -0.62 -18.00
CA VAL A 14 13.78 -1.93 -17.36
C VAL A 14 15.22 -2.38 -17.61
N VAL A 15 15.99 -2.47 -16.52
CA VAL A 15 17.29 -3.15 -16.55
C VAL A 15 17.00 -4.61 -16.89
N ALA A 16 17.72 -5.17 -17.87
CA ALA A 16 17.68 -6.60 -18.11
C ALA A 16 17.98 -7.31 -16.77
N ASN A 17 17.00 -8.05 -16.25
CA ASN A 17 17.12 -8.77 -14.98
C ASN A 17 18.04 -9.98 -15.17
N ASP A 18 19.34 -9.72 -15.24
CA ASP A 18 20.41 -10.72 -15.06
C ASP A 18 20.96 -10.71 -13.62
N GLY A 19 20.24 -10.07 -12.67
CA GLY A 19 20.62 -9.93 -11.26
C GLY A 19 19.43 -9.98 -10.29
N ALA A 20 19.70 -9.73 -9.01
CA ALA A 20 18.71 -9.74 -7.93
C ALA A 20 17.48 -8.87 -8.27
N LEU A 21 16.29 -9.46 -8.16
CA LEU A 21 15.03 -8.77 -8.40
C LEU A 21 14.96 -7.54 -7.51
N SER A 22 14.84 -6.37 -8.12
CA SER A 22 14.80 -5.10 -7.43
C SER A 22 13.63 -4.27 -7.92
N GLY A 23 13.02 -3.49 -7.02
CA GLY A 23 11.91 -2.59 -7.34
C GLY A 23 12.31 -1.13 -7.19
N LYS A 24 12.02 -0.33 -8.22
CA LYS A 24 11.97 1.14 -8.10
C LYS A 24 10.79 1.70 -8.89
N ASN A 25 10.25 2.83 -8.44
CA ASN A 25 9.14 3.48 -9.16
C ASN A 25 9.57 3.82 -10.58
N SER A 26 8.84 3.28 -11.56
CA SER A 26 9.07 3.57 -12.96
C SER A 26 7.77 3.62 -13.77
N ARG A 27 7.81 4.31 -14.92
CA ARG A 27 6.67 4.42 -15.85
C ARG A 27 6.30 3.09 -16.51
N GLY A 28 7.29 2.25 -16.78
CA GLY A 28 7.12 0.99 -17.51
C GLY A 28 7.67 -0.19 -16.71
N GLN A 29 6.80 -1.11 -16.29
CA GLN A 29 7.21 -2.23 -15.42
C GLN A 29 7.94 -3.38 -16.15
N GLN A 30 7.67 -3.62 -17.44
CA GLN A 30 8.07 -4.87 -18.12
C GLN A 30 9.05 -4.70 -19.29
N GLY A 31 9.36 -3.46 -19.70
CA GLY A 31 10.34 -3.21 -20.77
C GLY A 31 9.86 -3.48 -22.20
N ILE A 32 8.64 -3.98 -22.38
CA ILE A 32 8.08 -4.35 -23.70
C ILE A 32 7.64 -3.17 -24.58
N GLY A 33 7.50 -1.97 -24.01
CA GLY A 33 6.74 -0.87 -24.63
C GLY A 33 7.29 -0.40 -25.98
N ILE A 34 8.57 -0.04 -26.05
CA ILE A 34 9.18 0.45 -27.30
C ILE A 34 9.40 -0.69 -28.31
N SER A 35 9.77 -1.88 -27.84
CA SER A 35 9.97 -3.05 -28.69
C SER A 35 8.69 -3.44 -29.43
N ALA A 36 7.53 -3.39 -28.76
CA ALA A 36 6.23 -3.62 -29.38
C ALA A 36 5.92 -2.56 -30.47
N ALA A 37 6.27 -1.29 -30.23
CA ALA A 37 6.07 -0.23 -31.23
C ALA A 37 6.97 -0.41 -32.46
N VAL A 38 8.22 -0.85 -32.26
CA VAL A 38 9.15 -1.18 -33.35
C VAL A 38 8.64 -2.38 -34.14
N LEU A 39 8.23 -3.47 -33.47
CA LEU A 39 7.66 -4.65 -34.11
C LEU A 39 6.40 -4.31 -34.93
N TYR A 40 5.48 -3.53 -34.36
CA TYR A 40 4.26 -3.12 -35.07
C TYR A 40 4.56 -2.23 -36.29
N SER A 41 5.54 -1.32 -36.16
CA SER A 41 6.03 -0.49 -37.26
C SER A 41 6.62 -1.32 -38.40
N GLN A 42 7.47 -2.30 -38.06
CA GLN A 42 8.07 -3.23 -39.01
C GLN A 42 7.02 -4.12 -39.69
N LEU A 43 6.06 -4.66 -38.94
CA LEU A 43 5.00 -5.53 -39.47
C LEU A 43 4.07 -4.80 -40.45
N THR A 44 3.77 -3.53 -40.20
CA THR A 44 2.80 -2.78 -41.00
C THR A 44 3.42 -2.03 -42.16
N SER A 45 4.60 -1.42 -41.99
CA SER A 45 5.25 -0.62 -43.04
C SER A 45 6.41 -1.34 -43.74
N GLY A 46 6.98 -2.37 -43.12
CA GLY A 46 8.21 -3.03 -43.58
C GLY A 46 9.48 -2.18 -43.43
N LYS A 47 9.40 -0.98 -42.84
CA LYS A 47 10.52 -0.06 -42.69
C LYS A 47 11.23 -0.22 -41.34
N PRO A 48 12.54 0.00 -41.28
CA PRO A 48 13.30 -0.03 -40.03
C PRO A 48 12.93 1.14 -39.12
N ALA A 49 13.09 0.95 -37.81
CA ALA A 49 13.07 2.04 -36.85
C ALA A 49 14.33 2.90 -37.02
N LYS A 50 14.16 4.21 -37.20
CA LYS A 50 15.28 5.14 -37.34
C LYS A 50 15.57 5.80 -36.01
N ILE A 51 16.81 5.68 -35.55
CA ILE A 51 17.23 6.17 -34.24
C ILE A 51 18.41 7.12 -34.45
N THR A 52 18.32 8.34 -33.90
CA THR A 52 19.43 9.29 -33.87
C THR A 52 19.71 9.65 -32.42
N SER A 53 20.92 9.41 -31.92
CA SER A 53 21.28 9.63 -30.52
C SER A 53 22.60 10.38 -30.38
N ARG A 54 22.68 11.28 -29.40
CA ARG A 54 23.91 12.01 -29.06
C ARG A 54 24.06 12.06 -27.55
N THR A 55 25.12 11.44 -27.04
CA THR A 55 25.46 11.49 -25.62
C THR A 55 26.03 12.85 -25.25
N LYS A 56 25.88 13.22 -23.97
CA LYS A 56 26.39 14.49 -23.45
C LYS A 56 27.91 14.55 -23.59
N GLY A 57 28.41 15.55 -24.30
CA GLY A 57 29.84 15.76 -24.54
C GLY A 57 30.38 15.09 -25.81
N SER A 58 29.56 14.30 -26.53
CA SER A 58 29.95 13.77 -27.83
C SER A 58 29.99 14.87 -28.89
N ALA A 59 30.98 14.80 -29.78
CA ALA A 59 31.13 15.72 -30.91
C ALA A 59 30.07 15.45 -32.00
N GLU A 60 29.80 14.18 -32.28
CA GLU A 60 28.89 13.72 -33.33
C GLU A 60 27.70 12.94 -32.73
N ALA A 61 26.61 12.87 -33.48
CA ALA A 61 25.48 12.00 -33.17
C ALA A 61 25.62 10.68 -33.94
N GLU A 62 25.08 9.61 -33.41
CA GLU A 62 25.02 8.30 -34.06
C GLU A 62 23.64 8.09 -34.66
N TYR A 63 23.58 7.53 -35.86
CA TYR A 63 22.37 7.15 -36.57
C TYR A 63 22.34 5.64 -36.78
N PHE A 64 21.22 5.00 -36.43
CA PHE A 64 20.99 3.57 -36.60
C PHE A 64 19.65 3.30 -37.28
N GLU A 65 19.63 2.28 -38.14
CA GLU A 65 18.41 1.65 -38.64
C GLU A 65 18.27 0.26 -38.05
N LEU A 66 17.27 0.08 -37.19
CA LEU A 66 17.04 -1.12 -36.41
C LEU A 66 15.84 -1.90 -36.95
N ILE A 67 16.02 -3.21 -37.09
CA ILE A 67 14.99 -4.21 -37.37
C ILE A 67 15.07 -5.28 -36.27
N ILE A 68 13.96 -5.94 -35.95
CA ILE A 68 13.96 -7.08 -35.04
C ILE A 68 13.74 -8.35 -35.87
N ASP A 69 14.64 -9.32 -35.72
CA ASP A 69 14.43 -10.67 -36.23
C ASP A 69 13.44 -11.38 -35.30
N THR A 70 12.27 -11.73 -35.82
CA THR A 70 11.20 -12.35 -35.03
C THR A 70 11.40 -13.84 -34.81
N ASP A 71 12.25 -14.50 -35.60
CA ASP A 71 12.54 -15.93 -35.47
C ASP A 71 13.55 -16.17 -34.34
N GLU A 72 14.58 -15.33 -34.25
CA GLU A 72 15.63 -15.41 -33.22
C GLU A 72 15.37 -14.49 -32.01
N ASN A 73 14.41 -13.57 -32.11
CA ASN A 73 14.14 -12.52 -31.12
C ASN A 73 15.38 -11.65 -30.81
N GLU A 74 16.17 -11.38 -31.85
CA GLU A 74 17.40 -10.58 -31.78
C GLU A 74 17.31 -9.29 -32.61
N PRO A 75 17.96 -8.19 -32.16
CA PRO A 75 18.03 -6.96 -32.93
C PRO A 75 19.04 -7.06 -34.10
N GLU A 76 18.64 -6.60 -35.28
CA GLU A 76 19.50 -6.47 -36.45
C GLU A 76 19.68 -5.00 -36.86
N ILE A 77 20.93 -4.53 -36.87
CA ILE A 77 21.29 -3.18 -37.30
C ILE A 77 21.57 -3.19 -38.81
N LYS A 78 20.68 -2.60 -39.61
CA LYS A 78 20.82 -2.53 -41.07
C LYS A 78 21.76 -1.43 -41.53
N ASN A 79 21.79 -0.32 -40.81
CA ASN A 79 22.67 0.81 -41.09
C ASN A 79 23.16 1.44 -39.78
N SER A 80 24.41 1.90 -39.79
CA SER A 80 25.06 2.59 -38.67
C SER A 80 26.02 3.63 -39.25
N GLU A 81 25.80 4.90 -38.96
CA GLU A 81 26.67 6.00 -39.41
C GLU A 81 26.67 7.15 -38.41
N THR A 82 27.72 7.98 -38.43
CA THR A 82 27.73 9.22 -37.67
C THR A 82 27.02 10.33 -38.45
N THR A 83 26.32 11.20 -37.73
CA THR A 83 25.55 12.31 -38.31
C THR A 83 25.67 13.58 -37.48
N SER A 84 25.45 14.72 -38.13
CA SER A 84 25.38 16.01 -37.45
C SER A 84 23.99 16.25 -36.88
N TRP A 85 23.89 16.71 -35.64
CA TRP A 85 22.61 17.04 -35.02
C TRP A 85 22.66 18.43 -34.36
N ASP A 86 21.58 19.20 -34.49
CA ASP A 86 21.43 20.57 -33.98
C ASP A 86 21.39 20.64 -32.45
N ARG A 87 21.11 19.51 -31.78
CA ARG A 87 21.05 19.43 -30.32
C ARG A 87 22.38 18.99 -29.70
N THR A 88 22.63 19.47 -28.49
CA THR A 88 23.84 19.14 -27.71
C THR A 88 23.84 17.71 -27.16
N HIS A 89 22.66 17.15 -26.90
CA HIS A 89 22.45 15.74 -26.53
C HIS A 89 20.97 15.35 -26.69
N GLY A 90 20.68 14.04 -26.70
CA GLY A 90 19.33 13.48 -26.66
C GLY A 90 19.19 12.20 -27.49
N THR A 91 17.94 11.75 -27.68
CA THR A 91 17.59 10.64 -28.58
C THR A 91 16.33 10.99 -29.35
N ARG A 92 16.34 10.76 -30.67
CA ARG A 92 15.19 10.85 -31.59
C ARG A 92 14.88 9.46 -32.11
N ILE A 93 13.60 9.09 -32.08
CA ILE A 93 13.10 7.82 -32.62
C ILE A 93 12.02 8.16 -33.64
N GLU A 94 12.13 7.58 -34.84
CA GLU A 94 11.15 7.72 -35.91
C GLU A 94 10.67 6.34 -36.33
N LEU A 95 9.35 6.15 -36.31
CA LEU A 95 8.67 4.92 -36.67
C LEU A 95 7.65 5.23 -37.76
N GLU A 96 7.59 4.38 -38.78
CA GLU A 96 6.56 4.44 -39.82
C GLU A 96 5.63 3.24 -39.67
N MET A 97 4.33 3.46 -39.56
CA MET A 97 3.37 2.39 -39.30
C MET A 97 2.02 2.71 -39.88
N GLU A 98 1.23 1.67 -40.14
CA GLU A 98 -0.18 1.84 -40.50
C GLU A 98 -1.01 2.11 -39.23
N ALA A 99 -1.67 3.27 -39.19
CA ALA A 99 -2.47 3.70 -38.05
C ALA A 99 -3.68 4.54 -38.49
N ASN A 100 -4.64 4.73 -37.58
CA ASN A 100 -5.79 5.60 -37.79
C ASN A 100 -5.97 6.59 -36.62
N MET A 101 -6.61 7.73 -36.89
CA MET A 101 -6.85 8.79 -35.91
C MET A 101 -8.24 8.71 -35.25
N ARG A 102 -8.85 7.52 -35.16
CA ARG A 102 -10.19 7.36 -34.53
C ARG A 102 -10.19 7.81 -33.06
N ALA A 103 -9.08 7.61 -32.36
CA ALA A 103 -8.89 7.98 -30.95
C ALA A 103 -8.17 9.33 -30.76
N ARG A 104 -8.35 10.28 -31.70
CA ARG A 104 -7.67 11.59 -31.65
C ARG A 104 -7.92 12.35 -30.34
N SER A 105 -9.15 12.33 -29.81
CA SER A 105 -9.45 13.03 -28.55
C SER A 105 -8.71 12.42 -27.36
N GLN A 106 -8.60 11.10 -27.29
CA GLN A 106 -7.84 10.40 -26.25
C GLN A 106 -6.34 10.70 -26.36
N LEU A 107 -5.80 10.80 -27.58
CA LEU A 107 -4.41 11.21 -27.81
C LEU A 107 -4.14 12.61 -27.27
N LEU A 108 -5.00 13.58 -27.59
CA LEU A 108 -4.88 14.96 -27.09
C LEU A 108 -5.01 15.00 -25.55
N GLN A 109 -5.93 14.24 -24.97
CA GLN A 109 -6.05 14.11 -23.51
C GLN A 109 -4.79 13.51 -22.90
N TYR A 110 -4.21 12.46 -23.51
CA TYR A 110 -2.99 11.85 -23.01
C TYR A 110 -1.83 12.85 -22.95
N VAL A 111 -1.65 13.64 -24.02
CA VAL A 111 -0.60 14.68 -24.06
C VAL A 111 -0.87 15.77 -23.02
N LYS A 112 -2.10 16.29 -22.94
CA LYS A 112 -2.48 17.31 -21.94
C LYS A 112 -2.26 16.80 -20.51
N HIS A 113 -2.76 15.60 -20.20
CA HIS A 113 -2.59 15.01 -18.87
C HIS A 113 -1.11 14.74 -18.55
N THR A 114 -0.30 14.35 -19.55
CA THR A 114 1.15 14.21 -19.38
C THR A 114 1.81 15.54 -19.00
N ALA A 115 1.32 16.67 -19.54
CA ALA A 115 1.81 18.00 -19.19
C ALA A 115 1.41 18.41 -17.76
N VAL A 116 0.20 18.05 -17.30
CA VAL A 116 -0.27 18.27 -15.92
C VAL A 116 0.62 17.54 -14.92
N VAL A 117 0.86 16.25 -15.14
CA VAL A 117 1.58 15.39 -14.18
C VAL A 117 3.11 15.61 -14.21
N ASN A 118 3.62 16.29 -15.23
CA ASN A 118 5.04 16.63 -15.38
C ASN A 118 5.22 18.15 -15.57
N PRO A 119 4.99 18.95 -14.52
CA PRO A 119 5.07 20.42 -14.61
C PRO A 119 6.47 20.93 -14.99
N HIS A 120 7.52 20.16 -14.69
CA HIS A 120 8.91 20.45 -15.03
C HIS A 120 9.25 20.25 -16.51
N ALA A 121 8.39 19.58 -17.28
CA ALA A 121 8.64 19.25 -18.69
C ALA A 121 8.02 20.29 -19.63
N ARG A 122 8.74 20.59 -20.72
CA ARG A 122 8.17 21.26 -21.90
C ARG A 122 7.79 20.21 -22.94
N ILE A 123 6.54 20.22 -23.38
CA ILE A 123 6.01 19.27 -24.36
C ILE A 123 5.55 20.04 -25.60
N THR A 124 5.99 19.60 -26.77
CA THR A 124 5.51 20.10 -28.06
C THR A 124 4.88 18.94 -28.80
N PHE A 125 3.60 19.08 -29.14
CA PHE A 125 2.85 18.07 -29.89
C PHE A 125 2.40 18.65 -31.22
N LYS A 126 2.73 17.95 -32.31
CA LYS A 126 2.33 18.32 -33.67
C LYS A 126 1.76 17.11 -34.37
N GLU A 127 0.46 17.15 -34.66
CA GLU A 127 -0.18 16.19 -35.56
C GLU A 127 -0.30 16.77 -36.99
N PRO A 128 -0.43 15.93 -38.03
CA PRO A 128 -0.51 16.39 -39.42
C PRO A 128 -1.65 17.36 -39.73
N SER A 129 -2.78 17.26 -39.02
CA SER A 129 -3.95 18.12 -39.20
C SER A 129 -3.87 19.46 -38.46
N MET A 130 -2.82 19.70 -37.66
CA MET A 130 -2.64 20.96 -36.95
C MET A 130 -1.75 21.91 -37.75
N ASP A 131 -2.25 23.13 -37.95
CA ASP A 131 -1.48 24.22 -38.55
C ASP A 131 -0.31 24.64 -37.65
N GLU A 132 -0.57 24.74 -36.34
CA GLU A 132 0.42 25.10 -35.33
C GLU A 132 0.60 23.98 -34.28
N PRO A 133 1.85 23.69 -33.85
CA PRO A 133 2.10 22.75 -32.76
C PRO A 133 1.46 23.22 -31.46
N GLN A 134 0.82 22.30 -30.74
CA GLN A 134 0.41 22.55 -29.37
C GLN A 134 1.64 22.55 -28.46
N GLN A 135 1.83 23.64 -27.72
CA GLN A 135 2.95 23.82 -26.80
C GLN A 135 2.46 23.83 -25.36
N PHE A 136 3.14 23.07 -24.52
CA PHE A 136 2.91 23.01 -23.08
C PHE A 136 4.22 23.42 -22.40
N GLU A 137 4.29 24.65 -21.90
CA GLU A 137 5.51 25.25 -21.33
C GLU A 137 5.82 24.75 -19.93
N ARG A 138 7.07 24.78 -19.48
CA ARG A 138 7.43 24.38 -18.11
C ARG A 138 6.76 25.32 -17.09
N ALA A 139 6.21 24.78 -16.00
CA ALA A 139 5.67 25.59 -14.91
C ALA A 139 6.80 26.31 -14.14
N GLU A 140 6.53 27.52 -13.69
CA GLU A 140 7.49 28.28 -12.87
C GLU A 140 7.79 27.51 -11.57
N ARG A 141 9.08 27.44 -11.19
CA ARG A 141 9.58 26.73 -10.00
C ARG A 141 9.35 25.22 -9.97
N ALA A 142 8.97 24.60 -11.08
CA ALA A 142 8.82 23.14 -11.15
C ALA A 142 10.18 22.45 -11.32
N ASP A 143 10.81 22.07 -10.21
CA ASP A 143 12.09 21.36 -10.20
C ASP A 143 11.98 19.91 -10.69
N LEU A 144 13.14 19.30 -10.97
CA LEU A 144 13.19 17.89 -11.33
C LEU A 144 12.75 17.02 -10.14
N PRO A 145 12.04 15.92 -10.40
CA PRO A 145 11.72 14.93 -9.39
C PRO A 145 12.94 14.45 -8.60
N ALA A 146 12.72 14.11 -7.32
CA ALA A 146 13.69 13.41 -6.50
C ALA A 146 14.07 12.06 -7.13
N GLU A 147 15.33 11.68 -6.99
CA GLU A 147 15.86 10.40 -7.42
C GLU A 147 15.29 9.27 -6.56
N THR A 148 15.05 8.13 -7.19
CA THR A 148 14.56 6.94 -6.50
C THR A 148 15.69 5.97 -6.29
N GLU A 149 15.73 5.39 -5.09
CA GLU A 149 16.64 4.32 -4.77
C GLU A 149 16.01 2.97 -5.10
N GLU A 150 16.82 2.06 -5.57
CA GLU A 150 16.40 0.69 -5.85
C GLU A 150 16.35 -0.09 -4.54
N ILE A 151 15.23 -0.79 -4.31
CA ILE A 151 15.03 -1.58 -3.09
C ILE A 151 14.83 -3.04 -3.44
N ARG A 152 15.28 -3.90 -2.52
CA ARG A 152 14.95 -5.33 -2.53
C ARG A 152 13.46 -5.53 -2.27
N PRO A 153 12.87 -6.64 -2.76
CA PRO A 153 11.47 -6.94 -2.55
C PRO A 153 11.15 -7.11 -1.06
N HIS A 154 9.92 -6.81 -0.69
CA HIS A 154 9.40 -7.09 0.63
C HIS A 154 8.81 -8.51 0.67
N PRO A 155 8.95 -9.28 1.77
CA PRO A 155 8.46 -10.65 1.84
C PRO A 155 6.95 -10.80 1.60
N HIS A 156 6.13 -9.82 2.00
CA HIS A 156 4.68 -9.84 1.74
C HIS A 156 4.29 -9.61 0.27
N GLY A 157 5.24 -9.20 -0.58
CA GLY A 157 4.98 -8.83 -1.98
C GLY A 157 5.55 -9.77 -3.03
N VAL A 158 6.10 -10.90 -2.59
CA VAL A 158 6.62 -11.90 -3.50
C VAL A 158 5.63 -13.05 -3.70
N GLU A 159 5.68 -13.64 -4.89
CA GLU A 159 4.95 -14.84 -5.23
C GLU A 159 5.90 -16.05 -5.28
N LEU A 160 5.34 -17.26 -5.24
CA LEU A 160 6.11 -18.50 -5.23
C LEU A 160 7.10 -18.59 -6.40
N GLY A 161 6.68 -18.20 -7.61
CA GLY A 161 7.56 -18.20 -8.78
C GLY A 161 8.75 -17.24 -8.65
N THR A 162 8.57 -16.13 -7.94
CA THR A 162 9.62 -15.15 -7.65
C THR A 162 10.58 -15.71 -6.60
N VAL A 163 10.05 -16.28 -5.51
CA VAL A 163 10.86 -16.91 -4.45
C VAL A 163 11.70 -18.05 -5.01
N LEU A 164 11.14 -18.92 -5.85
CA LEU A 164 11.88 -20.01 -6.50
C LEU A 164 13.04 -19.50 -7.37
N LYS A 165 12.81 -18.42 -8.14
CA LYS A 165 13.87 -17.78 -8.94
C LYS A 165 14.97 -17.19 -8.05
N MET A 166 14.59 -16.55 -6.95
CA MET A 166 15.54 -15.97 -6.00
C MET A 166 16.35 -17.06 -5.30
N LEU A 167 15.71 -18.14 -4.84
CA LEU A 167 16.37 -19.30 -4.23
C LEU A 167 17.36 -19.98 -5.19
N ALA A 168 17.05 -20.01 -6.49
CA ALA A 168 17.93 -20.59 -7.51
C ALA A 168 19.13 -19.67 -7.86
N ALA A 169 19.02 -18.37 -7.63
CA ALA A 169 20.01 -17.37 -8.02
C ALA A 169 20.88 -16.86 -6.85
N THR A 170 20.45 -17.06 -5.60
CA THR A 170 21.13 -16.55 -4.41
C THR A 170 22.46 -17.26 -4.15
N ASP A 171 23.42 -16.52 -3.59
CA ASP A 171 24.70 -17.06 -3.10
C ASP A 171 24.59 -17.66 -1.68
N SER A 172 23.48 -17.40 -0.99
CA SER A 172 23.26 -17.84 0.40
C SER A 172 23.02 -19.35 0.50
N HIS A 173 23.73 -20.02 1.41
CA HIS A 173 23.56 -21.47 1.65
C HIS A 173 22.46 -21.82 2.65
N SER A 174 22.14 -20.90 3.58
CA SER A 174 21.11 -21.08 4.60
C SER A 174 19.89 -20.22 4.29
N VAL A 175 18.70 -20.70 4.65
CA VAL A 175 17.45 -19.94 4.46
C VAL A 175 17.46 -18.67 5.28
N SER A 176 18.04 -18.69 6.50
CA SER A 176 18.24 -17.50 7.32
C SER A 176 19.05 -16.42 6.60
N GLY A 177 20.14 -16.80 5.91
CA GLY A 177 20.96 -15.88 5.12
C GLY A 177 20.17 -15.33 3.93
N PHE A 178 19.51 -16.22 3.19
CA PHE A 178 18.66 -15.86 2.06
C PHE A 178 17.61 -14.81 2.41
N VAL A 179 16.83 -15.01 3.47
CA VAL A 179 15.76 -14.05 3.83
C VAL A 179 16.31 -12.69 4.28
N GLN A 180 17.51 -12.65 4.86
CA GLN A 180 18.16 -11.40 5.30
C GLN A 180 18.83 -10.64 4.14
N GLU A 181 19.42 -11.37 3.19
CA GLU A 181 20.19 -10.80 2.09
C GLU A 181 19.32 -10.41 0.90
N GLU A 182 18.24 -11.13 0.64
CA GLU A 182 17.44 -10.93 -0.58
C GLU A 182 16.19 -10.06 -0.37
N PHE A 183 15.78 -9.83 0.89
CA PHE A 183 14.58 -9.06 1.20
C PHE A 183 14.88 -7.78 1.97
N THR A 184 13.98 -6.80 1.85
CA THR A 184 14.02 -5.59 2.67
C THR A 184 13.39 -5.82 4.03
N ARG A 185 13.85 -5.09 5.06
CA ARG A 185 13.31 -5.10 6.44
C ARG A 185 13.40 -6.44 7.20
N VAL A 186 14.15 -7.42 6.69
CA VAL A 186 14.43 -8.67 7.39
C VAL A 186 15.79 -8.59 8.09
N GLY A 187 15.76 -8.42 9.42
CA GLY A 187 16.95 -8.60 10.27
C GLY A 187 17.00 -10.00 10.89
N ARG A 188 18.03 -10.28 11.69
CA ARG A 188 18.20 -11.59 12.34
C ARG A 188 16.95 -12.07 13.10
N LYS A 189 16.38 -11.24 13.98
CA LYS A 189 15.19 -11.60 14.76
C LYS A 189 13.98 -11.91 13.86
N THR A 190 13.78 -11.12 12.80
CA THR A 190 12.69 -11.36 11.85
C THR A 190 12.92 -12.64 11.06
N ALA A 191 14.17 -12.92 10.67
CA ALA A 191 14.54 -14.17 10.02
C ALA A 191 14.28 -15.37 10.93
N ASP A 192 14.63 -15.28 12.22
CA ASP A 192 14.36 -16.34 13.20
C ASP A 192 12.85 -16.60 13.31
N ASN A 193 12.04 -15.54 13.42
CA ASN A 193 10.58 -15.68 13.43
C ASN A 193 10.02 -16.33 12.14
N ILE A 194 10.54 -15.95 10.95
CA ILE A 194 10.13 -16.57 9.68
C ILE A 194 10.46 -18.06 9.68
N LEU A 195 11.63 -18.44 10.22
CA LEU A 195 12.04 -19.83 10.29
C LEU A 195 11.21 -20.62 11.30
N ASP A 196 10.83 -20.02 12.43
CA ASP A 196 9.90 -20.63 13.39
C ASP A 196 8.52 -20.88 12.77
N GLU A 197 7.97 -19.89 12.06
CA GLU A 197 6.72 -20.03 11.30
C GLU A 197 6.82 -21.10 10.19
N PHE A 198 7.98 -21.22 9.56
CA PHE A 198 8.25 -22.27 8.59
C PHE A 198 8.25 -23.65 9.28
N ARG A 199 8.95 -23.80 10.41
CA ARG A 199 9.02 -25.07 11.15
C ARG A 199 7.64 -25.52 11.61
N ASP A 200 6.83 -24.59 12.10
CA ASP A 200 5.46 -24.85 12.55
C ASP A 200 4.55 -25.38 11.44
N ARG A 201 4.78 -24.95 10.19
CA ARG A 201 4.04 -25.42 9.01
C ARG A 201 4.58 -26.74 8.47
N HIS A 202 5.90 -26.81 8.33
CA HIS A 202 6.55 -27.90 7.62
C HIS A 202 6.70 -29.14 8.51
N PHE A 203 7.22 -28.95 9.72
CA PHE A 203 7.45 -30.03 10.68
C PHE A 203 6.28 -30.18 11.67
N GLY A 204 5.58 -29.09 11.98
CA GLY A 204 4.58 -29.02 13.05
C GLY A 204 5.17 -28.58 14.37
N ARG A 205 4.29 -28.24 15.32
CA ARG A 205 4.67 -28.02 16.72
C ARG A 205 4.59 -29.33 17.50
N GLU A 206 5.33 -29.43 18.60
CA GLU A 206 5.19 -30.52 19.57
C GLU A 206 4.17 -30.15 20.64
N ALA A 207 3.27 -31.07 20.97
CA ALA A 207 2.42 -30.91 22.14
C ALA A 207 3.26 -30.92 23.42
N ALA A 208 3.12 -29.88 24.22
CA ALA A 208 3.74 -29.82 25.54
C ALA A 208 2.73 -30.26 26.60
N TRP A 209 3.10 -31.21 27.44
CA TRP A 209 2.20 -31.84 28.41
C TRP A 209 2.51 -31.38 29.83
N GLN A 210 1.49 -31.32 30.68
CA GLN A 210 1.68 -31.01 32.10
C GLN A 210 2.59 -32.06 32.78
N PRO A 211 3.54 -31.64 33.63
CA PRO A 211 4.36 -32.58 34.37
C PRO A 211 3.53 -33.34 35.41
N PRO A 212 4.03 -34.49 35.92
CA PRO A 212 3.34 -35.26 36.94
C PRO A 212 3.06 -34.42 38.20
N GLN A 213 1.95 -34.72 38.88
CA GLN A 213 1.62 -33.99 40.10
C GLN A 213 2.65 -34.27 41.20
N LYS A 214 2.73 -33.40 42.22
CA LYS A 214 3.70 -33.54 43.33
C LYS A 214 3.71 -34.91 44.00
N HIS A 215 2.57 -35.60 44.02
CA HIS A 215 2.43 -36.91 44.65
C HIS A 215 2.92 -38.06 43.74
N GLU A 216 3.07 -37.81 42.44
CA GLU A 216 3.52 -38.77 41.41
C GLU A 216 5.00 -38.58 41.05
N LYS A 217 5.61 -37.47 41.48
CA LYS A 217 7.02 -37.13 41.24
C LYS A 217 7.99 -38.27 41.57
N SER A 218 7.78 -38.97 42.69
CA SER A 218 8.64 -40.08 43.09
C SER A 218 8.51 -41.29 42.15
N ASP A 219 7.32 -41.51 41.60
CA ASP A 219 7.08 -42.61 40.66
C ASP A 219 7.66 -42.26 39.28
N PHE A 220 7.60 -40.99 38.89
CA PHE A 220 8.28 -40.47 37.69
C PHE A 220 9.80 -40.62 37.79
N ALA A 221 10.41 -40.12 38.88
CA ALA A 221 11.85 -40.25 39.13
C ALA A 221 12.31 -41.71 39.07
N ARG A 222 11.52 -42.62 39.66
CA ARG A 222 11.81 -44.06 39.65
C ARG A 222 11.68 -44.68 38.26
N ALA A 223 10.72 -44.25 37.44
CA ALA A 223 10.59 -44.72 36.06
C ALA A 223 11.84 -44.37 35.24
N VAL A 224 12.30 -43.13 35.34
CA VAL A 224 13.53 -42.64 34.68
C VAL A 224 14.76 -43.40 35.18
N ALA A 225 14.90 -43.55 36.50
CA ALA A 225 16.01 -44.28 37.12
C ALA A 225 16.07 -45.75 36.67
N ASN A 226 14.92 -46.43 36.56
CA ASN A 226 14.87 -47.84 36.13
C ASN A 226 15.22 -48.03 34.65
N ALA A 227 15.03 -47.01 33.81
CA ALA A 227 15.38 -47.04 32.39
C ALA A 227 16.90 -46.93 32.16
N VAL A 228 17.63 -46.38 33.14
CA VAL A 228 19.08 -46.28 33.10
C VAL A 228 19.73 -47.62 33.46
N SER A 229 20.57 -48.14 32.56
CA SER A 229 21.31 -49.38 32.77
C SER A 229 22.82 -49.15 32.92
N ASN A 230 23.50 -50.09 33.59
CA ASN A 230 24.96 -50.11 33.75
C ASN A 230 25.55 -48.85 34.44
N LYS A 231 24.89 -48.37 35.49
CA LYS A 231 25.31 -47.25 36.33
C LYS A 231 25.25 -47.62 37.81
N GLY A 232 25.99 -46.90 38.64
CA GLY A 232 25.97 -47.11 40.09
C GLY A 232 24.64 -46.67 40.69
N ALA A 233 24.14 -47.38 41.71
CA ALA A 233 22.83 -47.13 42.31
C ALA A 233 22.62 -45.67 42.74
N ASP A 234 23.65 -45.05 43.34
CA ASP A 234 23.59 -43.66 43.81
C ASP A 234 23.47 -42.67 42.64
N ALA A 235 24.21 -42.89 41.55
CA ALA A 235 24.17 -42.03 40.37
C ALA A 235 22.86 -42.18 39.60
N THR A 236 22.32 -43.39 39.52
CA THR A 236 21.02 -43.65 38.88
C THR A 236 19.85 -43.04 39.64
N ALA A 237 19.88 -43.09 40.98
CA ALA A 237 18.87 -42.46 41.82
C ALA A 237 18.93 -40.93 41.71
N ALA A 238 20.12 -40.34 41.83
CA ALA A 238 20.32 -38.90 41.67
C ALA A 238 19.85 -38.41 40.29
N PHE A 239 20.18 -39.14 39.22
CA PHE A 239 19.74 -38.80 37.87
C PHE A 239 18.21 -38.81 37.72
N GLY A 240 17.53 -39.84 38.25
CA GLY A 240 16.07 -39.89 38.20
C GLY A 240 15.41 -38.75 39.00
N ASP A 241 15.94 -38.44 40.18
CA ASP A 241 15.43 -37.35 41.02
C ASP A 241 15.63 -35.98 40.34
N GLU A 242 16.84 -35.68 39.84
CA GLU A 242 17.13 -34.39 39.18
C GLU A 242 16.33 -34.18 37.90
N VAL A 243 16.12 -35.24 37.08
CA VAL A 243 15.23 -35.15 35.90
C VAL A 243 13.79 -34.85 36.33
N ALA A 244 13.29 -35.50 37.39
CA ALA A 244 11.96 -35.25 37.91
C ALA A 244 11.80 -33.83 38.46
N ASP A 245 12.82 -33.33 39.16
CA ASP A 245 12.88 -31.96 39.67
C ASP A 245 12.84 -30.93 38.53
N ALA A 246 13.66 -31.13 37.50
CA ALA A 246 13.72 -30.26 36.33
C ALA A 246 12.38 -30.24 35.56
N VAL A 247 11.79 -31.41 35.30
CA VAL A 247 10.49 -31.54 34.61
C VAL A 247 9.36 -30.90 35.42
N CYS A 248 9.23 -31.22 36.72
CA CYS A 248 8.18 -30.67 37.58
C CYS A 248 8.36 -29.17 37.91
N SER A 249 9.50 -28.57 37.56
CA SER A 249 9.72 -27.12 37.69
C SER A 249 9.10 -26.31 36.55
N ARG A 250 8.80 -26.95 35.41
CA ARG A 250 8.16 -26.33 34.24
C ARG A 250 6.64 -26.44 34.33
N ASN A 251 5.92 -25.60 33.57
CA ASN A 251 4.46 -25.66 33.52
C ASN A 251 3.97 -26.77 32.58
N ARG A 252 4.64 -26.91 31.43
CA ARG A 252 4.43 -27.94 30.43
C ARG A 252 5.78 -28.27 29.80
N VAL A 253 5.92 -29.49 29.27
CA VAL A 253 7.17 -29.99 28.69
C VAL A 253 6.88 -30.67 27.36
N ALA A 254 7.48 -30.18 26.29
CA ALA A 254 7.50 -30.84 24.98
C ALA A 254 8.60 -31.92 24.92
N HIS A 255 8.54 -32.80 23.92
CA HIS A 255 9.49 -33.91 23.81
C HIS A 255 10.93 -33.43 23.65
N HIS A 256 11.21 -32.46 22.76
CA HIS A 256 12.57 -31.93 22.59
C HIS A 256 13.10 -31.24 23.85
N GLU A 257 12.24 -30.52 24.59
CA GLU A 257 12.61 -29.92 25.87
C GLU A 257 12.99 -30.99 26.90
N LEU A 258 12.30 -32.12 26.90
CA LEU A 258 12.65 -33.26 27.75
C LEU A 258 14.01 -33.86 27.36
N VAL A 259 14.31 -33.96 26.06
CA VAL A 259 15.63 -34.41 25.58
C VAL A 259 16.73 -33.47 26.11
N ASP A 260 16.53 -32.16 26.02
CA ASP A 260 17.48 -31.17 26.51
C ASP A 260 17.65 -31.26 28.04
N ILE A 261 16.55 -31.37 28.80
CA ILE A 261 16.59 -31.56 30.26
C ILE A 261 17.39 -32.82 30.62
N VAL A 262 17.12 -33.94 29.95
CA VAL A 262 17.81 -35.20 30.21
C VAL A 262 19.30 -35.10 29.89
N ALA A 263 19.67 -34.42 28.80
CA ALA A 263 21.07 -34.21 28.42
C ALA A 263 21.81 -33.31 29.43
N GLU A 264 21.20 -32.22 29.86
CA GLU A 264 21.76 -31.31 30.87
C GLU A 264 21.97 -32.03 32.21
N VAL A 265 20.94 -32.74 32.70
CA VAL A 265 21.03 -33.50 33.96
C VAL A 265 22.02 -34.66 33.87
N ALA A 266 22.10 -35.32 32.70
CA ALA A 266 23.09 -36.36 32.45
C ALA A 266 24.53 -35.85 32.56
N GLU A 267 24.80 -34.63 32.08
CA GLU A 267 26.10 -34.00 32.21
C GLU A 267 26.40 -33.62 33.68
N GLU A 268 25.45 -32.97 34.36
CA GLU A 268 25.61 -32.52 35.75
C GLU A 268 25.84 -33.71 36.71
N VAL A 269 24.92 -34.67 36.73
CA VAL A 269 25.01 -35.86 37.59
C VAL A 269 26.19 -36.74 37.17
N GLY A 270 26.53 -36.77 35.87
CA GLY A 270 27.69 -37.47 35.37
C GLY A 270 29.00 -36.93 35.97
N ASN A 271 29.14 -35.61 36.02
CA ASN A 271 30.29 -34.94 36.61
C ASN A 271 30.39 -35.18 38.12
N ASP A 272 29.28 -35.09 38.84
CA ASP A 272 29.25 -35.26 40.30
C ASP A 272 29.57 -36.68 40.76
N HIS A 273 29.14 -37.68 39.99
CA HIS A 273 29.34 -39.08 40.31
C HIS A 273 30.50 -39.75 39.55
N GLY A 274 31.20 -39.03 38.68
CA GLY A 274 32.30 -39.55 37.88
C GLY A 274 31.88 -40.65 36.90
N VAL A 275 30.67 -40.54 36.35
CA VAL A 275 30.08 -41.49 35.39
C VAL A 275 29.66 -40.77 34.11
N THR A 276 29.60 -41.49 32.99
CA THR A 276 29.10 -40.92 31.73
C THR A 276 27.79 -41.60 31.33
N PHE A 277 26.72 -40.82 31.27
CA PHE A 277 25.45 -41.23 30.69
C PHE A 277 25.54 -41.02 29.17
N GLY A 278 25.82 -42.08 28.42
CA GLY A 278 25.91 -41.99 26.95
C GLY A 278 24.54 -41.95 26.27
N ASP A 279 24.52 -41.67 24.97
CA ASP A 279 23.32 -41.40 24.15
C ASP A 279 22.21 -42.43 24.36
N THR A 280 22.50 -43.73 24.26
CA THR A 280 21.49 -44.79 24.47
C THR A 280 20.87 -44.78 25.86
N VAL A 281 21.62 -44.40 26.90
CA VAL A 281 21.09 -44.31 28.27
C VAL A 281 20.16 -43.11 28.40
N GLN A 282 20.53 -42.00 27.77
CA GLN A 282 19.70 -40.79 27.71
C GLN A 282 18.43 -41.03 26.90
N GLU A 283 18.51 -41.70 25.75
CA GLU A 283 17.35 -42.09 24.93
C GLU A 283 16.35 -42.94 25.72
N ASN A 284 16.81 -43.99 26.40
CA ASN A 284 15.94 -44.83 27.24
C ASN A 284 15.29 -44.01 28.38
N ALA A 285 16.02 -43.06 28.96
CA ALA A 285 15.51 -42.19 30.02
C ALA A 285 14.43 -41.23 29.48
N VAL A 286 14.66 -40.64 28.30
CA VAL A 286 13.66 -39.81 27.60
C VAL A 286 12.41 -40.61 27.27
N GLU A 287 12.55 -41.83 26.72
CA GLU A 287 11.40 -42.69 26.40
C GLU A 287 10.56 -43.00 27.65
N ALA A 288 11.20 -43.38 28.76
CA ALA A 288 10.51 -43.69 30.01
C ALA A 288 9.84 -42.46 30.65
N ALA A 289 10.50 -41.29 30.58
CA ALA A 289 9.92 -40.02 31.02
C ALA A 289 8.74 -39.59 30.14
N TRP A 290 8.87 -39.73 28.82
CA TRP A 290 7.84 -39.35 27.86
C TRP A 290 6.60 -40.24 27.97
N GLU A 291 6.76 -41.55 28.17
CA GLU A 291 5.65 -42.46 28.45
C GLU A 291 4.85 -42.00 29.68
N LYS A 292 5.54 -41.51 30.73
CA LYS A 292 4.90 -41.00 31.95
C LYS A 292 4.23 -39.64 31.76
N LEU A 293 4.84 -38.72 31.02
CA LEU A 293 4.24 -37.43 30.71
C LEU A 293 2.98 -37.55 29.86
N THR A 294 2.91 -38.61 29.05
CA THR A 294 1.84 -38.79 28.09
C THR A 294 0.78 -39.82 28.49
N ASP A 295 0.88 -40.38 29.70
CA ASP A 295 -0.07 -41.34 30.28
C ASP A 295 -1.46 -40.69 30.51
N ASP A 296 -1.50 -39.39 30.82
CA ASP A 296 -2.72 -38.64 31.12
C ASP A 296 -3.00 -37.48 30.13
N ARG A 297 -2.78 -37.72 28.82
CA ARG A 297 -3.11 -36.77 27.75
C ARG A 297 -4.56 -36.27 27.82
N THR A 298 -5.48 -37.17 28.22
CA THR A 298 -6.91 -36.86 28.30
C THR A 298 -7.21 -35.77 29.32
N SER A 299 -6.68 -35.87 30.55
CA SER A 299 -6.90 -34.85 31.58
C SER A 299 -6.32 -33.50 31.17
N ASP A 300 -5.15 -33.49 30.54
CA ASP A 300 -4.52 -32.24 30.11
C ASP A 300 -5.31 -31.56 28.98
N LEU A 301 -5.74 -32.34 27.99
CA LEU A 301 -6.62 -31.83 26.92
C LEU A 301 -8.00 -31.43 27.44
N TYR A 302 -8.54 -32.11 28.46
CA TYR A 302 -9.80 -31.73 29.09
C TYR A 302 -9.75 -30.29 29.60
N GLN A 303 -8.68 -29.92 30.31
CA GLN A 303 -8.53 -28.56 30.84
C GLN A 303 -8.52 -27.50 29.73
N LEU A 304 -7.87 -27.79 28.60
CA LEU A 304 -7.82 -26.89 27.45
C LEU A 304 -9.16 -26.79 26.73
N VAL A 305 -9.84 -27.92 26.53
CA VAL A 305 -11.16 -27.97 25.86
C VAL A 305 -12.21 -27.30 26.75
N ASP A 306 -12.20 -27.52 28.05
CA ASP A 306 -13.09 -26.86 29.01
C ASP A 306 -12.89 -25.34 28.98
N ALA A 307 -11.63 -24.88 29.00
CA ALA A 307 -11.31 -23.45 28.89
C ALA A 307 -11.77 -22.83 27.55
N ALA A 308 -11.65 -23.58 26.44
CA ALA A 308 -12.03 -23.13 25.11
C ALA A 308 -13.54 -23.08 24.86
N THR A 309 -14.32 -23.85 25.63
CA THR A 309 -15.75 -24.06 25.39
C THR A 309 -16.61 -23.29 26.40
N SER A 310 -17.77 -22.81 25.96
CA SER A 310 -18.66 -22.03 26.84
C SER A 310 -19.23 -22.91 27.96
N THR A 311 -19.56 -22.32 29.11
CA THR A 311 -20.17 -22.96 30.31
C THR A 311 -21.54 -23.63 30.10
N ARG A 312 -22.00 -23.80 28.85
CA ARG A 312 -23.26 -24.45 28.47
C ARG A 312 -23.06 -25.90 27.97
N LYS A 313 -21.82 -26.38 27.90
CA LYS A 313 -21.52 -27.78 27.57
C LYS A 313 -21.52 -28.60 28.86
N ASP A 314 -22.01 -29.83 28.76
CA ASP A 314 -21.93 -30.80 29.85
C ASP A 314 -20.52 -31.40 29.91
N ASP A 315 -20.03 -31.62 31.13
CA ASP A 315 -18.68 -32.16 31.39
C ASP A 315 -18.43 -33.49 30.64
N GLU A 316 -19.46 -34.30 30.44
CA GLU A 316 -19.38 -35.57 29.71
C GLU A 316 -19.01 -35.37 28.24
N ALA A 317 -19.55 -34.33 27.57
CA ALA A 317 -19.17 -34.02 26.19
C ALA A 317 -17.77 -33.42 26.07
N VAL A 318 -17.36 -32.59 27.04
CA VAL A 318 -16.00 -32.02 27.10
C VAL A 318 -14.98 -33.16 27.28
N ASN A 319 -15.25 -34.08 28.20
CA ASN A 319 -14.42 -35.26 28.41
C ASN A 319 -14.40 -36.19 27.19
N GLY A 320 -15.55 -36.44 26.56
CA GLY A 320 -15.64 -37.22 25.33
C GLY A 320 -14.80 -36.62 24.19
N LEU A 321 -14.82 -35.30 24.03
CA LEU A 321 -14.00 -34.61 23.03
C LEU A 321 -12.50 -34.74 23.36
N ALA A 322 -12.11 -34.51 24.61
CA ALA A 322 -10.73 -34.60 25.08
C ALA A 322 -10.15 -36.01 24.91
N GLU A 323 -10.89 -37.06 25.29
CA GLU A 323 -10.47 -38.45 25.09
C GLU A 323 -10.24 -38.80 23.62
N ARG A 324 -11.11 -38.31 22.73
CA ARG A 324 -10.98 -38.55 21.28
C ARG A 324 -9.81 -37.80 20.69
N LEU A 325 -9.57 -36.56 21.15
CA LEU A 325 -8.41 -35.77 20.75
C LEU A 325 -7.10 -36.39 21.24
N ALA A 326 -7.04 -36.89 22.48
CA ALA A 326 -5.88 -37.61 23.03
C ALA A 326 -5.52 -38.82 22.15
N LYS A 327 -6.52 -39.61 21.75
CA LYS A 327 -6.36 -40.75 20.83
C LYS A 327 -5.86 -40.33 19.44
N ARG A 328 -6.08 -39.08 19.01
CA ARG A 328 -5.53 -38.57 17.74
C ARG A 328 -4.05 -38.25 17.85
N PHE A 329 -3.62 -37.63 18.95
CA PHE A 329 -2.19 -37.43 19.22
C PHE A 329 -1.45 -38.77 19.33
N GLU A 330 -2.01 -39.73 20.08
CA GLU A 330 -1.42 -41.08 20.23
C GLU A 330 -1.22 -41.82 18.88
N LYS A 331 -2.16 -41.63 17.94
CA LYS A 331 -2.12 -42.24 16.60
C LYS A 331 -1.54 -41.33 15.52
N GLY A 332 -1.11 -40.14 15.90
CA GLY A 332 -0.71 -39.05 15.02
C GLY A 332 0.74 -39.18 14.57
N ARG A 333 1.42 -38.05 14.46
CA ARG A 333 2.87 -38.05 14.23
C ARG A 333 3.60 -38.49 15.49
N GLU A 334 4.83 -38.95 15.31
CA GLU A 334 5.73 -39.24 16.42
C GLU A 334 5.90 -38.01 17.32
N ARG A 335 6.10 -38.24 18.63
CA ARG A 335 6.34 -37.20 19.64
C ARG A 335 5.19 -36.19 19.78
N ASP A 336 3.97 -36.63 19.48
CA ASP A 336 2.75 -35.84 19.54
C ASP A 336 2.85 -34.52 18.73
N ARG A 337 3.54 -34.58 17.58
CA ARG A 337 3.66 -33.45 16.65
C ARG A 337 2.38 -33.25 15.84
N ALA A 338 2.03 -32.00 15.57
CA ALA A 338 1.00 -31.66 14.61
C ALA A 338 1.27 -30.29 13.98
N THR A 339 0.98 -30.17 12.69
CA THR A 339 0.81 -28.86 12.04
C THR A 339 -0.54 -28.24 12.43
N HIS A 340 -0.71 -26.94 12.27
CA HIS A 340 -1.99 -26.27 12.59
C HIS A 340 -3.17 -26.91 11.82
N LYS A 341 -2.93 -27.30 10.55
CA LYS A 341 -3.92 -27.99 9.72
C LYS A 341 -4.28 -29.37 10.28
N GLU A 342 -3.29 -30.17 10.67
CA GLU A 342 -3.55 -31.49 11.25
C GLU A 342 -4.26 -31.39 12.60
N LEU A 343 -3.91 -30.41 13.44
CA LEU A 343 -4.62 -30.16 14.70
C LEU A 343 -6.09 -29.80 14.45
N ALA A 344 -6.38 -28.93 13.48
CA ALA A 344 -7.75 -28.62 13.09
C ALA A 344 -8.50 -29.89 12.65
N GLU A 345 -7.87 -30.73 11.82
CA GLU A 345 -8.45 -32.02 11.41
C GLU A 345 -8.67 -32.98 12.60
N TYR A 346 -7.79 -32.97 13.61
CA TYR A 346 -7.93 -33.77 14.82
C TYR A 346 -9.14 -33.33 15.63
N VAL A 347 -9.30 -32.02 15.83
CA VAL A 347 -10.43 -31.42 16.55
C VAL A 347 -11.73 -31.65 15.81
N ASP A 348 -11.76 -31.46 14.49
CA ASP A 348 -12.95 -31.71 13.67
C ASP A 348 -13.42 -33.16 13.77
N ARG A 349 -12.51 -34.11 13.58
CA ARG A 349 -12.84 -35.54 13.70
C ARG A 349 -13.28 -35.92 15.11
N ALA A 350 -12.66 -35.34 16.13
CA ALA A 350 -13.03 -35.59 17.52
C ALA A 350 -14.42 -35.01 17.83
N ALA A 351 -14.74 -33.82 17.32
CA ALA A 351 -16.04 -33.18 17.45
C ALA A 351 -17.15 -33.97 16.74
N ASP A 352 -16.93 -34.37 15.49
CA ASP A 352 -17.89 -35.16 14.71
C ASP A 352 -18.21 -36.50 15.39
N GLN A 353 -17.19 -37.17 15.94
CA GLN A 353 -17.39 -38.41 16.70
C GLN A 353 -18.09 -38.17 18.04
N THR A 354 -17.85 -37.04 18.69
CA THR A 354 -18.55 -36.69 19.93
C THR A 354 -20.04 -36.42 19.65
N GLU A 355 -20.35 -35.81 18.51
CA GLU A 355 -21.74 -35.66 18.05
C GLU A 355 -22.39 -37.01 17.74
N GLU A 356 -21.68 -37.91 17.05
CA GLU A 356 -22.18 -39.25 16.70
C GLU A 356 -22.48 -40.13 17.93
N TYR A 357 -21.56 -40.17 18.89
CA TYR A 357 -21.63 -41.10 20.01
C TYR A 357 -22.28 -40.52 21.27
N ASP A 358 -22.10 -39.23 21.53
CA ASP A 358 -22.52 -38.59 22.79
C ASP A 358 -23.67 -37.59 22.57
N ASN A 359 -24.16 -37.42 21.33
CA ASN A 359 -25.21 -36.47 20.94
C ASN A 359 -24.91 -35.01 21.32
N ALA A 360 -23.63 -34.64 21.38
CA ALA A 360 -23.17 -33.31 21.73
C ALA A 360 -22.46 -32.62 20.55
N THR A 361 -23.05 -31.54 20.02
CA THR A 361 -22.52 -30.83 18.85
C THR A 361 -21.55 -29.71 19.23
N PHE A 362 -20.38 -29.65 18.61
CA PHE A 362 -19.45 -28.52 18.69
C PHE A 362 -19.50 -27.73 17.38
N GLY A 363 -19.97 -26.48 17.44
CA GLY A 363 -20.02 -25.60 16.27
C GLY A 363 -18.64 -25.06 15.88
N GLU A 364 -18.53 -24.49 14.67
CA GLU A 364 -17.27 -24.01 14.07
C GLU A 364 -16.44 -23.15 15.04
N THR A 365 -17.04 -22.12 15.64
CA THR A 365 -16.33 -21.25 16.61
C THR A 365 -15.78 -22.00 17.83
N ALA A 366 -16.50 -23.01 18.32
CA ALA A 366 -16.01 -23.80 19.46
C ALA A 366 -14.83 -24.69 19.05
N ARG A 367 -14.86 -25.24 17.83
CA ARG A 367 -13.76 -26.02 17.27
C ARG A 367 -12.53 -25.13 17.06
N GLU A 368 -12.70 -23.96 16.46
CA GLU A 368 -11.64 -22.96 16.27
C GLU A 368 -11.01 -22.55 17.61
N ASN A 369 -11.81 -22.29 18.64
CA ASN A 369 -11.29 -21.98 19.98
C ASN A 369 -10.47 -23.12 20.57
N VAL A 370 -10.92 -24.38 20.44
CA VAL A 370 -10.17 -25.54 20.93
C VAL A 370 -8.84 -25.68 20.19
N VAL A 371 -8.84 -25.50 18.86
CA VAL A 371 -7.60 -25.49 18.07
C VAL A 371 -6.65 -24.41 18.56
N MET A 372 -7.13 -23.18 18.76
CA MET A 372 -6.30 -22.07 19.25
C MET A 372 -5.73 -22.35 20.65
N GLU A 373 -6.54 -22.79 21.61
CA GLU A 373 -6.08 -23.08 22.98
C GLU A 373 -5.04 -24.20 23.00
N VAL A 374 -5.26 -25.28 22.23
CA VAL A 374 -4.26 -26.35 22.12
C VAL A 374 -3.00 -25.83 21.43
N TRP A 375 -3.12 -25.17 20.27
CA TRP A 375 -1.99 -24.67 19.48
C TRP A 375 -1.10 -23.70 20.27
N ASN A 376 -1.69 -22.82 21.08
CA ASN A 376 -0.97 -21.86 21.92
C ASN A 376 -0.13 -22.53 23.01
N THR A 377 -0.46 -23.77 23.39
CA THR A 377 0.33 -24.56 24.34
C THR A 377 1.40 -25.44 23.66
N MET A 378 1.33 -25.62 22.35
CA MET A 378 2.32 -26.38 21.60
C MET A 378 3.57 -25.53 21.35
N VAL A 379 4.73 -26.20 21.24
CA VAL A 379 6.04 -25.56 21.13
C VAL A 379 6.64 -25.81 19.75
N THR A 380 7.20 -24.78 19.13
CA THR A 380 7.94 -24.88 17.87
C THR A 380 9.13 -25.82 18.02
N VAL A 381 9.27 -26.74 17.07
CA VAL A 381 10.33 -27.74 17.11
C VAL A 381 11.70 -27.15 16.76
N PRO A 382 12.81 -27.69 17.29
CA PRO A 382 14.16 -27.21 16.99
C PRO A 382 14.76 -27.79 15.70
N ASP A 383 13.98 -28.55 14.92
CA ASP A 383 14.43 -29.23 13.70
C ASP A 383 15.13 -28.26 12.72
N GLU A 384 16.24 -28.73 12.12
CA GLU A 384 17.06 -27.93 11.21
C GLU A 384 16.30 -27.68 9.90
N VAL A 385 16.19 -26.40 9.52
CA VAL A 385 15.57 -26.01 8.25
C VAL A 385 16.45 -26.48 7.08
N PRO A 386 15.89 -27.03 6.00
CA PRO A 386 16.66 -27.48 4.85
C PRO A 386 17.56 -26.37 4.27
N LYS A 387 18.61 -26.75 3.53
CA LYS A 387 19.47 -25.77 2.86
C LYS A 387 18.76 -25.18 1.64
N VAL A 388 19.15 -23.98 1.23
CA VAL A 388 18.52 -23.24 0.10
C VAL A 388 18.38 -24.10 -1.17
N ARG A 389 19.42 -24.84 -1.54
CA ARG A 389 19.43 -25.76 -2.70
C ARG A 389 18.33 -26.83 -2.67
N GLU A 390 17.90 -27.26 -1.48
CA GLU A 390 16.86 -28.28 -1.31
C GLU A 390 15.46 -27.68 -1.53
N PHE A 391 15.26 -26.38 -1.26
CA PHE A 391 14.02 -25.65 -1.57
C PHE A 391 13.79 -25.41 -3.07
N VAL A 392 14.85 -25.37 -3.88
CA VAL A 392 14.72 -25.15 -5.33
C VAL A 392 14.00 -26.34 -5.99
N ASP A 393 14.28 -27.54 -5.51
CA ASP A 393 13.71 -28.79 -6.03
C ASP A 393 12.42 -29.20 -5.30
N ASP A 394 12.14 -28.63 -4.12
CA ASP A 394 10.94 -28.87 -3.32
C ASP A 394 9.99 -27.67 -3.31
N ARG A 395 8.97 -27.74 -4.16
CA ARG A 395 7.96 -26.68 -4.27
C ARG A 395 7.07 -26.55 -3.05
N ASP A 396 6.83 -27.64 -2.32
CA ASP A 396 5.97 -27.62 -1.14
C ASP A 396 6.71 -26.90 -0.01
N ALA A 397 8.00 -27.21 0.20
CA ALA A 397 8.84 -26.48 1.13
C ALA A 397 8.97 -24.98 0.77
N ALA A 398 9.14 -24.64 -0.52
CA ALA A 398 9.18 -23.24 -0.95
C ALA A 398 7.84 -22.53 -0.74
N SER A 399 6.72 -23.24 -0.89
CA SER A 399 5.39 -22.72 -0.58
C SER A 399 5.22 -22.46 0.92
N ASP A 400 5.65 -23.39 1.77
CA ASP A 400 5.61 -23.24 3.22
C ASP A 400 6.45 -22.03 3.68
N LEU A 401 7.64 -21.83 3.09
CA LEU A 401 8.48 -20.67 3.36
C LEU A 401 7.82 -19.36 2.94
N LEU A 402 7.15 -19.34 1.79
CA LEU A 402 6.41 -18.17 1.33
C LEU A 402 5.27 -17.81 2.29
N GLU A 403 4.48 -18.79 2.73
CA GLU A 403 3.40 -18.54 3.68
C GLU A 403 3.93 -18.12 5.06
N ALA A 404 5.04 -18.72 5.52
CA ALA A 404 5.73 -18.28 6.74
C ALA A 404 6.18 -16.80 6.66
N MET A 405 6.70 -16.37 5.50
CA MET A 405 7.06 -14.97 5.26
C MET A 405 5.84 -14.03 5.29
N LYS A 406 4.68 -14.48 4.80
CA LYS A 406 3.44 -13.68 4.79
C LYS A 406 2.82 -13.54 6.17
N GLU A 407 2.85 -14.58 6.99
CA GLU A 407 2.26 -14.57 8.32
C GLU A 407 3.15 -13.90 9.37
N THR A 408 4.46 -13.82 9.13
CA THR A 408 5.35 -13.06 10.00
C THR A 408 5.04 -11.56 9.93
N ASP A 409 4.96 -10.91 11.09
CA ASP A 409 4.87 -9.45 11.19
C ASP A 409 6.21 -8.79 10.84
N ILE A 410 6.24 -8.05 9.74
CA ILE A 410 7.43 -7.41 9.19
C ILE A 410 7.16 -5.92 8.99
N ILE A 411 8.14 -5.10 9.35
CA ILE A 411 8.07 -3.66 9.24
C ILE A 411 7.92 -3.25 7.77
N ALA A 412 7.08 -2.25 7.51
CA ALA A 412 6.87 -1.67 6.21
C ALA A 412 8.18 -1.35 5.43
N PRO A 413 8.21 -1.58 4.11
CA PRO A 413 9.34 -1.22 3.24
C PRO A 413 9.68 0.28 3.31
N PRO A 414 10.93 0.65 3.00
CA PRO A 414 11.32 2.05 2.90
C PRO A 414 10.66 2.73 1.69
N THR A 415 10.53 4.06 1.75
CA THR A 415 9.73 4.86 0.80
C THR A 415 10.58 5.68 -0.18
N ASN A 416 11.90 5.67 0.00
CA ASN A 416 12.91 6.28 -0.88
C ASN A 416 12.93 5.68 -2.30
N CYS A 417 12.25 4.56 -2.53
CA CYS A 417 12.05 3.98 -3.86
C CYS A 417 10.90 4.63 -4.66
N LEU A 418 10.15 5.56 -4.06
CA LEU A 418 9.03 6.26 -4.68
C LEU A 418 9.41 7.67 -5.12
N SER A 419 8.90 8.09 -6.28
CA SER A 419 9.04 9.46 -6.78
C SER A 419 7.64 10.13 -6.82
N PRO A 420 7.11 10.60 -5.68
CA PRO A 420 5.84 11.34 -5.68
C PRO A 420 5.98 12.64 -6.48
N ILE A 421 4.87 13.20 -6.94
CA ILE A 421 4.87 14.50 -7.62
C ILE A 421 5.04 15.61 -6.58
N THR A 422 4.45 15.46 -5.39
CA THR A 422 4.23 16.44 -4.31
C THR A 422 3.05 17.38 -4.57
N ALA A 423 2.36 17.77 -3.48
CA ALA A 423 1.18 18.63 -3.53
C ALA A 423 1.44 19.96 -4.25
N GLU A 424 2.61 20.57 -4.00
CA GLU A 424 3.01 21.82 -4.64
C GLU A 424 3.12 21.69 -6.17
N LEU A 425 3.73 20.60 -6.65
CA LEU A 425 3.87 20.34 -8.09
C LEU A 425 2.56 19.86 -8.73
N VAL A 426 1.70 19.14 -8.00
CA VAL A 426 0.34 18.82 -8.46
C VAL A 426 -0.46 20.11 -8.69
N GLU A 427 -0.41 21.04 -7.74
CA GLU A 427 -1.08 22.33 -7.87
C GLU A 427 -0.51 23.15 -9.03
N ALA A 428 0.81 23.19 -9.19
CA ALA A 428 1.47 23.86 -10.30
C ALA A 428 1.08 23.27 -11.67
N GLY A 429 0.98 21.94 -11.75
CA GLY A 429 0.53 21.23 -12.95
C GLY A 429 -0.91 21.54 -13.32
N LEU A 430 -1.81 21.61 -12.33
CA LEU A 430 -3.20 22.00 -12.54
C LEU A 430 -3.33 23.47 -12.98
N LYS A 431 -2.67 24.41 -12.29
CA LYS A 431 -2.67 25.84 -12.64
C LYS A 431 -2.17 26.15 -14.04
N LYS A 432 -1.21 25.34 -14.52
CA LYS A 432 -0.62 25.50 -15.83
C LYS A 432 -1.59 25.15 -16.96
N GLU A 433 -2.44 24.14 -16.76
CA GLU A 433 -3.24 23.52 -17.84
C GLU A 433 -4.75 23.77 -17.73
N TYR A 434 -5.21 24.29 -16.59
CA TYR A 434 -6.60 24.61 -16.32
C TYR A 434 -6.68 25.99 -15.69
N ASP A 435 -7.48 26.89 -16.27
CA ASP A 435 -7.76 28.20 -15.69
C ASP A 435 -8.98 28.11 -14.77
N ALA A 436 -8.71 28.05 -13.46
CA ALA A 436 -9.68 27.92 -12.39
C ALA A 436 -9.47 28.97 -11.29
N ASP A 437 -10.53 29.29 -10.57
CA ASP A 437 -10.49 30.28 -9.47
C ASP A 437 -9.82 29.75 -8.20
N PHE A 438 -9.74 28.43 -8.07
CA PHE A 438 -9.29 27.75 -6.86
C PHE A 438 -8.58 26.45 -7.19
N TYR A 439 -7.51 26.16 -6.43
CA TYR A 439 -6.74 24.93 -6.49
C TYR A 439 -6.45 24.45 -5.08
N ALA A 440 -6.46 23.14 -4.88
CA ALA A 440 -5.98 22.48 -3.67
C ALA A 440 -5.32 21.16 -4.07
N ALA A 441 -4.30 20.74 -3.33
CA ALA A 441 -3.62 19.48 -3.55
C ALA A 441 -3.19 18.86 -2.21
N SER A 442 -3.05 17.54 -2.20
CA SER A 442 -2.59 16.77 -1.05
C SER A 442 -1.70 15.63 -1.53
N THR A 443 -0.66 15.35 -0.76
CA THR A 443 0.21 14.18 -0.91
C THR A 443 0.16 13.46 0.42
N ARG A 444 -0.27 12.21 0.40
CA ARG A 444 -0.37 11.38 1.59
C ARG A 444 0.97 10.79 1.97
N ASP A 445 1.06 10.30 3.20
CA ASP A 445 2.18 9.45 3.61
C ASP A 445 2.15 8.14 2.83
N ALA A 446 3.29 7.48 2.74
CA ALA A 446 3.37 6.21 2.03
C ALA A 446 2.72 5.09 2.86
N GLU A 447 1.95 4.25 2.17
CA GLU A 447 1.33 3.05 2.70
C GLU A 447 1.87 1.82 1.95
N VAL A 448 1.47 0.63 2.39
CA VAL A 448 1.97 -0.63 1.81
C VAL A 448 0.80 -1.50 1.39
N HIS A 449 0.87 -2.04 0.18
CA HIS A 449 -0.06 -3.07 -0.28
C HIS A 449 0.73 -4.25 -0.81
N GLY A 450 0.49 -5.45 -0.25
CA GLY A 450 1.16 -6.67 -0.70
C GLY A 450 2.66 -6.47 -0.80
N GLY A 451 3.30 -5.92 0.25
CA GLY A 451 4.74 -5.63 0.27
C GLY A 451 5.25 -4.50 -0.63
N ASP A 452 4.43 -3.94 -1.51
CA ASP A 452 4.80 -2.81 -2.36
C ASP A 452 4.44 -1.47 -1.69
N PRO A 453 5.40 -0.57 -1.42
CA PRO A 453 5.10 0.76 -0.93
C PRO A 453 4.41 1.58 -2.02
N PHE A 454 3.40 2.35 -1.63
CA PHE A 454 2.70 3.27 -2.52
C PHE A 454 2.37 4.61 -1.84
N ILE A 455 2.25 5.66 -2.65
CA ILE A 455 1.80 6.99 -2.23
C ILE A 455 0.63 7.41 -3.11
N VAL A 456 -0.38 8.04 -2.51
CA VAL A 456 -1.49 8.62 -3.22
C VAL A 456 -1.48 10.14 -3.10
N GLU A 457 -1.75 10.80 -4.22
CA GLU A 457 -1.80 12.26 -4.32
C GLU A 457 -3.11 12.66 -5.00
N ALA A 458 -3.76 13.70 -4.49
CA ALA A 458 -5.00 14.21 -5.05
C ALA A 458 -4.92 15.71 -5.26
N GLY A 459 -5.51 16.20 -6.34
CA GLY A 459 -5.60 17.62 -6.67
C GLY A 459 -7.01 17.98 -7.15
N ILE A 460 -7.49 19.16 -6.77
CA ILE A 460 -8.79 19.69 -7.17
C ILE A 460 -8.61 21.10 -7.72
N ALA A 461 -9.10 21.35 -8.93
CA ALA A 461 -9.27 22.69 -9.49
C ALA A 461 -10.77 23.00 -9.64
N TYR A 462 -11.19 24.23 -9.33
CA TYR A 462 -12.60 24.61 -9.35
C TYR A 462 -12.86 26.04 -9.83
N GLY A 463 -13.87 26.23 -10.67
CA GLY A 463 -14.31 27.54 -11.17
C GLY A 463 -13.56 28.00 -12.43
N GLY A 464 -13.45 29.32 -12.63
CA GLY A 464 -12.81 29.91 -13.81
C GLY A 464 -13.49 29.53 -15.13
N ASP A 465 -12.68 29.11 -16.09
CA ASP A 465 -13.11 28.74 -17.45
C ASP A 465 -13.53 27.26 -17.57
N LEU A 466 -13.57 26.54 -16.45
CA LEU A 466 -14.07 25.17 -16.42
C LEU A 466 -15.57 25.11 -16.74
N ALA A 467 -15.98 24.07 -17.48
CA ALA A 467 -17.37 23.89 -17.89
C ALA A 467 -18.31 23.80 -16.68
N ALA A 468 -19.23 24.75 -16.56
CA ALA A 468 -20.18 24.79 -15.44
C ALA A 468 -21.27 23.72 -15.52
N GLU A 469 -21.57 23.22 -16.72
CA GLU A 469 -22.55 22.18 -16.98
C GLU A 469 -21.85 20.84 -17.28
N GLY A 470 -22.34 19.76 -16.66
CA GLY A 470 -21.82 18.41 -16.85
C GLY A 470 -21.11 17.85 -15.62
N GLN A 471 -20.52 16.67 -15.80
CA GLN A 471 -19.75 15.97 -14.78
C GLN A 471 -18.34 16.57 -14.68
N ALA A 472 -17.80 16.59 -13.47
CA ALA A 472 -16.42 16.96 -13.20
C ALA A 472 -15.44 16.06 -13.99
N ASP A 473 -14.36 16.66 -14.45
CA ASP A 473 -13.30 15.93 -15.17
C ASP A 473 -12.42 15.16 -14.18
N VAL A 474 -12.34 13.84 -14.33
CA VAL A 474 -11.50 12.98 -13.47
C VAL A 474 -10.22 12.59 -14.23
N LEU A 475 -9.07 13.07 -13.73
CA LEU A 475 -7.75 12.75 -14.24
C LEU A 475 -7.13 11.65 -13.37
N ARG A 476 -6.76 10.55 -13.99
CA ARG A 476 -6.21 9.37 -13.31
C ARG A 476 -4.78 9.15 -13.76
N PHE A 477 -3.89 8.96 -12.80
CA PHE A 477 -2.47 8.74 -13.05
C PHE A 477 -1.93 7.58 -12.24
N ALA A 478 -1.05 6.79 -12.86
CA ALA A 478 -0.27 5.75 -12.20
C ALA A 478 1.21 5.95 -12.56
N ASN A 479 2.12 6.07 -11.59
CA ASN A 479 3.55 6.32 -11.81
C ASN A 479 3.83 7.42 -12.86
N ARG A 480 3.14 8.57 -12.74
CA ARG A 480 3.16 9.71 -13.68
C ARG A 480 2.74 9.38 -15.13
N VAL A 481 2.04 8.28 -15.35
CA VAL A 481 1.43 7.90 -16.63
C VAL A 481 -0.07 8.19 -16.59
N PRO A 482 -0.61 8.96 -17.55
CA PRO A 482 -2.05 9.21 -17.64
C PRO A 482 -2.82 7.96 -18.06
N LEU A 483 -3.92 7.68 -17.36
CA LEU A 483 -4.85 6.60 -17.67
C LEU A 483 -6.09 7.18 -18.39
N VAL A 484 -6.12 7.11 -19.72
CA VAL A 484 -7.19 7.74 -20.53
C VAL A 484 -8.32 6.78 -20.92
N TYR A 485 -8.07 5.46 -20.94
CA TYR A 485 -9.06 4.44 -21.29
C TYR A 485 -9.67 3.75 -20.05
N GLN A 486 -10.71 2.95 -20.27
CA GLN A 486 -11.32 2.06 -19.27
C GLN A 486 -11.69 2.71 -17.92
N ARG A 487 -12.22 3.94 -17.94
CA ARG A 487 -12.60 4.68 -16.72
C ARG A 487 -13.52 3.89 -15.79
N GLY A 488 -14.42 3.07 -16.35
CA GLY A 488 -15.43 2.32 -15.58
C GLY A 488 -14.90 1.14 -14.76
N ALA A 489 -13.66 0.69 -15.00
CA ALA A 489 -13.05 -0.44 -14.31
C ALA A 489 -11.93 0.00 -13.33
N CYS A 490 -11.80 1.31 -13.08
CA CYS A 490 -10.68 1.84 -12.32
C CYS A 490 -11.10 2.23 -10.91
N ALA A 491 -10.37 1.72 -9.92
CA ALA A 491 -10.54 2.03 -8.50
C ALA A 491 -10.66 3.53 -8.23
N THR A 492 -9.81 4.36 -8.84
CA THR A 492 -9.86 5.82 -8.72
C THR A 492 -11.23 6.39 -9.10
N THR A 493 -11.82 5.93 -10.20
CA THR A 493 -13.14 6.42 -10.64
C THR A 493 -14.21 5.97 -9.65
N ASP A 494 -14.13 4.73 -9.16
CA ASP A 494 -15.13 4.17 -8.25
C ASP A 494 -15.11 4.85 -6.88
N VAL A 495 -13.92 5.16 -6.35
CA VAL A 495 -13.75 5.98 -5.15
C VAL A 495 -14.30 7.40 -5.35
N VAL A 496 -14.02 8.05 -6.49
CA VAL A 496 -14.60 9.37 -6.78
C VAL A 496 -16.12 9.32 -6.80
N LYS A 497 -16.73 8.23 -7.30
CA LYS A 497 -18.19 8.06 -7.30
C LYS A 497 -18.78 7.79 -5.90
N SER A 498 -18.02 7.14 -5.02
CA SER A 498 -18.48 6.76 -3.66
C SER A 498 -18.45 7.94 -2.69
N ILE A 499 -17.58 8.93 -2.91
CA ILE A 499 -17.50 10.14 -2.10
C ILE A 499 -18.82 10.93 -2.14
N GLY A 500 -19.32 11.30 -0.96
CA GLY A 500 -20.50 12.15 -0.79
C GLY A 500 -20.20 13.63 -1.07
N TRP A 501 -20.08 14.03 -2.33
CA TRP A 501 -19.68 15.37 -2.78
C TRP A 501 -20.60 16.51 -2.34
N ARG A 502 -21.88 16.22 -2.06
CA ARG A 502 -22.81 17.19 -1.46
C ARG A 502 -22.31 17.76 -0.13
N ASN A 503 -21.58 16.96 0.65
CA ASN A 503 -20.98 17.39 1.92
C ASN A 503 -19.87 18.43 1.73
N TYR A 504 -19.35 18.54 0.50
CA TYR A 504 -18.32 19.49 0.07
C TYR A 504 -18.88 20.61 -0.81
N ASN A 505 -20.20 20.80 -0.86
CA ASN A 505 -20.91 21.83 -1.64
C ASN A 505 -20.80 21.69 -3.17
N LEU A 506 -20.51 20.50 -3.69
CA LEU A 506 -20.68 20.19 -5.11
C LEU A 506 -22.04 19.53 -5.35
N ASP A 507 -22.60 19.75 -6.55
CA ASP A 507 -23.83 19.06 -6.94
C ASP A 507 -23.50 17.61 -7.29
N GLN A 508 -24.40 16.69 -6.95
CA GLN A 508 -24.24 15.27 -7.22
C GLN A 508 -25.66 14.67 -7.25
N PRO A 509 -26.36 14.74 -8.40
CA PRO A 509 -27.71 14.21 -8.53
C PRO A 509 -27.75 12.72 -8.15
N GLY A 510 -28.80 12.27 -7.45
CA GLY A 510 -28.90 10.89 -6.98
C GLY A 510 -28.05 10.54 -5.74
N GLY A 511 -27.08 11.38 -5.35
CA GLY A 511 -26.28 11.20 -4.12
C GLY A 511 -25.12 10.21 -4.25
N SER A 512 -24.90 9.67 -5.45
CA SER A 512 -23.76 8.85 -5.82
C SER A 512 -23.31 9.20 -7.25
N GLY A 513 -22.09 8.84 -7.61
CA GLY A 513 -21.53 9.13 -8.94
C GLY A 513 -20.60 10.33 -8.96
N ILE A 514 -20.09 10.67 -10.13
CA ILE A 514 -19.18 11.81 -10.32
C ILE A 514 -19.99 13.11 -10.07
N PRO A 515 -19.46 14.07 -9.30
CA PRO A 515 -20.15 15.33 -9.04
C PRO A 515 -20.29 16.16 -10.32
N ASN A 516 -21.33 16.98 -10.36
CA ASN A 516 -21.53 17.96 -11.41
C ASN A 516 -20.93 19.32 -11.03
N GLY A 517 -20.43 20.03 -12.03
CA GLY A 517 -19.98 21.41 -11.92
C GLY A 517 -18.57 21.65 -12.49
N PRO A 518 -18.10 22.91 -12.40
CA PRO A 518 -16.82 23.34 -12.97
C PRO A 518 -15.66 22.88 -12.09
N ALA A 519 -15.41 21.57 -12.08
CA ALA A 519 -14.40 20.94 -11.23
C ALA A 519 -13.55 19.94 -12.02
N VAL A 520 -12.26 19.91 -11.69
CA VAL A 520 -11.29 18.92 -12.15
C VAL A 520 -10.75 18.20 -10.93
N ILE A 521 -10.80 16.87 -10.93
CA ILE A 521 -10.32 16.01 -9.84
C ILE A 521 -9.18 15.16 -10.40
N MET A 522 -7.97 15.42 -9.94
CA MET A 522 -6.78 14.65 -10.26
C MET A 522 -6.47 13.67 -9.13
N VAL A 523 -6.13 12.44 -9.47
CA VAL A 523 -5.60 11.44 -8.53
C VAL A 523 -4.40 10.75 -9.17
N HIS A 524 -3.33 10.64 -8.41
CA HIS A 524 -2.09 9.96 -8.78
C HIS A 524 -1.76 8.88 -7.76
N VAL A 525 -1.49 7.66 -8.25
CA VAL A 525 -0.97 6.55 -7.44
C VAL A 525 0.46 6.26 -7.89
N ALA A 526 1.41 6.36 -6.97
CA ALA A 526 2.82 6.04 -7.18
C ALA A 526 3.18 4.77 -6.42
N SER A 527 3.68 3.73 -7.07
CA SER A 527 4.12 2.47 -6.45
C SER A 527 5.32 1.87 -7.19
N THR A 528 6.10 1.01 -6.54
CA THR A 528 7.04 0.11 -7.21
C THR A 528 6.33 -0.82 -8.18
N ASN A 529 5.15 -1.30 -7.79
CA ASN A 529 4.29 -2.15 -8.58
C ASN A 529 2.83 -1.69 -8.45
N VAL A 530 2.29 -1.11 -9.53
CA VAL A 530 0.89 -0.68 -9.56
C VAL A 530 0.02 -1.88 -9.96
N PRO A 531 -1.02 -2.23 -9.18
CA PRO A 531 -1.93 -3.30 -9.53
C PRO A 531 -2.88 -2.83 -10.63
N PHE A 532 -2.68 -3.32 -11.86
CA PHE A 532 -3.54 -3.04 -13.00
C PHE A 532 -4.60 -4.14 -13.19
N THR A 533 -5.77 -3.79 -13.71
CA THR A 533 -6.84 -4.76 -14.04
C THR A 533 -6.52 -5.64 -15.25
N SER A 534 -5.61 -5.18 -16.11
CA SER A 534 -5.20 -5.85 -17.35
C SER A 534 -3.74 -5.51 -17.67
N GLU A 535 -3.14 -6.33 -18.55
CA GLU A 535 -1.79 -6.09 -19.09
C GLU A 535 -1.68 -4.77 -19.89
N SER A 536 -2.80 -4.21 -20.34
CA SER A 536 -2.85 -2.93 -21.06
C SER A 536 -2.65 -1.70 -20.16
N LYS A 537 -2.69 -1.87 -18.83
CA LYS A 537 -2.41 -0.82 -17.83
C LYS A 537 -3.30 0.41 -17.93
N ASP A 538 -4.56 0.22 -18.29
CA ASP A 538 -5.53 1.33 -18.47
C ASP A 538 -6.29 1.71 -17.18
N ALA A 539 -6.28 0.83 -16.19
CA ALA A 539 -7.02 1.01 -14.95
C ALA A 539 -6.31 0.35 -13.76
N VAL A 540 -6.27 1.08 -12.65
CA VAL A 540 -5.84 0.56 -11.33
C VAL A 540 -6.95 -0.34 -10.78
N ALA A 541 -6.59 -1.53 -10.33
CA ALA A 541 -7.49 -2.52 -9.76
C ALA A 541 -8.04 -2.09 -8.39
N ASN A 542 -9.22 -2.63 -8.04
CA ASN A 542 -9.89 -2.39 -6.76
C ASN A 542 -9.17 -3.15 -5.64
N VAL A 543 -8.25 -2.46 -4.98
CA VAL A 543 -7.48 -2.96 -3.84
C VAL A 543 -7.88 -2.13 -2.62
N PRO A 544 -8.42 -2.74 -1.54
CA PRO A 544 -8.97 -2.00 -0.40
C PRO A 544 -8.03 -0.94 0.18
N GLN A 545 -6.77 -1.30 0.42
CA GLN A 545 -5.77 -0.38 0.98
C GLN A 545 -5.52 0.84 0.07
N ILE A 546 -5.53 0.64 -1.25
CA ILE A 546 -5.34 1.73 -2.23
C ILE A 546 -6.61 2.58 -2.32
N GLU A 547 -7.80 1.96 -2.29
CA GLU A 547 -9.08 2.68 -2.33
C GLU A 547 -9.27 3.59 -1.13
N ASP A 548 -8.98 3.09 0.07
CA ASP A 548 -9.05 3.85 1.32
C ASP A 548 -8.12 5.06 1.26
N GLU A 549 -6.88 4.89 0.80
CA GLU A 549 -5.92 5.98 0.72
C GLU A 549 -6.24 7.00 -0.38
N ILE A 550 -6.79 6.54 -1.53
CA ILE A 550 -7.38 7.43 -2.55
C ILE A 550 -8.51 8.27 -1.96
N GLU A 551 -9.40 7.64 -1.19
CA GLU A 551 -10.52 8.35 -0.58
C GLU A 551 -10.01 9.42 0.40
N LEU A 552 -9.04 9.07 1.25
CA LEU A 552 -8.46 10.01 2.22
C LEU A 552 -7.77 11.20 1.53
N ALA A 553 -6.96 10.95 0.50
CA ALA A 553 -6.32 12.00 -0.30
C ALA A 553 -7.34 12.97 -0.91
N ILE A 554 -8.38 12.44 -1.58
CA ILE A 554 -9.41 13.29 -2.19
C ILE A 554 -10.15 14.10 -1.12
N ARG A 555 -10.51 13.47 0.01
CA ARG A 555 -11.22 14.15 1.11
C ARG A 555 -10.39 15.29 1.71
N GLU A 556 -9.08 15.15 1.77
CA GLU A 556 -8.17 16.19 2.26
C GLU A 556 -8.25 17.45 1.38
N ALA A 557 -8.04 17.31 0.06
CA ALA A 557 -8.20 18.42 -0.89
C ALA A 557 -9.64 18.97 -0.93
N ALA A 558 -10.66 18.11 -0.82
CA ALA A 558 -12.07 18.52 -0.85
C ALA A 558 -12.49 19.36 0.36
N ARG A 559 -11.84 19.19 1.53
CA ARG A 559 -12.10 20.04 2.72
C ARG A 559 -11.68 21.49 2.49
N GLU A 560 -10.59 21.72 1.75
CA GLU A 560 -10.16 23.06 1.38
C GLU A 560 -11.13 23.71 0.39
N LEU A 561 -11.55 22.95 -0.64
CA LEU A 561 -12.59 23.39 -1.58
C LEU A 561 -13.88 23.80 -0.83
N LYS A 562 -14.32 22.98 0.12
CA LYS A 562 -15.52 23.28 0.93
C LYS A 562 -15.36 24.62 1.67
N SER A 563 -14.20 24.88 2.23
CA SER A 563 -13.89 26.14 2.93
C SER A 563 -13.93 27.34 1.99
N TYR A 564 -13.35 27.21 0.79
CA TYR A 564 -13.42 28.22 -0.27
C TYR A 564 -14.88 28.50 -0.71
N LEU A 565 -15.66 27.46 -0.99
CA LEU A 565 -17.06 27.58 -1.41
C LEU A 565 -17.94 28.21 -0.33
N ASN A 566 -17.72 27.88 0.93
CA ASN A 566 -18.43 28.49 2.06
C ASN A 566 -18.12 30.00 2.16
N LYS A 567 -16.85 30.39 2.00
CA LYS A 567 -16.44 31.80 1.98
C LYS A 567 -17.10 32.53 0.82
N ARG A 568 -17.08 31.97 -0.39
CA ARG A 568 -17.73 32.52 -1.59
C ARG A 568 -19.24 32.70 -1.41
N LYS A 569 -19.93 31.68 -0.90
CA LYS A 569 -21.38 31.71 -0.63
C LYS A 569 -21.75 32.73 0.45
N SER A 570 -20.93 32.88 1.49
CA SER A 570 -21.12 33.91 2.52
C SER A 570 -21.01 35.32 1.94
N MET A 571 -19.99 35.57 1.12
CA MET A 571 -19.79 36.85 0.43
C MET A 571 -20.94 37.19 -0.52
N GLN A 572 -21.40 36.20 -1.31
CA GLN A 572 -22.56 36.38 -2.20
C GLN A 572 -23.85 36.70 -1.43
N LYS A 573 -24.11 36.02 -0.30
CA LYS A 573 -25.26 36.32 0.57
C LYS A 573 -25.17 37.74 1.13
N ARG A 574 -23.99 38.18 1.56
CA ARG A 574 -23.77 39.55 2.05
C ARG A 574 -24.05 40.57 0.95
N LYS A 575 -23.51 40.37 -0.25
CA LYS A 575 -23.73 41.25 -1.41
C LYS A 575 -25.21 41.30 -1.82
N LYS A 576 -25.91 40.16 -1.82
CA LYS A 576 -27.35 40.11 -2.11
C LYS A 576 -28.18 40.86 -1.06
N LYS A 577 -27.86 40.70 0.23
CA LYS A 577 -28.51 41.45 1.31
C LYS A 577 -28.29 42.96 1.16
N GLN A 578 -27.06 43.38 0.90
CA GLN A 578 -26.73 44.79 0.66
C GLN A 578 -27.50 45.35 -0.54
N SER A 579 -27.54 44.63 -1.66
CA SER A 579 -28.30 45.05 -2.85
C SER A 579 -29.81 45.14 -2.60
N VAL A 580 -30.39 44.18 -1.86
CA VAL A 580 -31.82 44.23 -1.50
C VAL A 580 -32.13 45.41 -0.59
N ILE A 581 -31.29 45.66 0.43
CA ILE A 581 -31.45 46.82 1.31
C ILE A 581 -31.32 48.11 0.52
N ALA A 582 -30.34 48.21 -0.39
CA ALA A 582 -30.14 49.39 -1.22
C ALA A 582 -31.36 49.72 -2.11
N ASN A 583 -32.11 48.70 -2.54
CA ASN A 583 -33.33 48.90 -3.33
C ASN A 583 -34.55 49.23 -2.45
N ILE A 584 -34.67 48.64 -1.26
CA ILE A 584 -35.85 48.79 -0.39
C ILE A 584 -35.81 50.10 0.40
N LEU A 585 -34.63 50.54 0.85
CA LEU A 585 -34.50 51.69 1.75
C LEU A 585 -35.08 53.00 1.17
N PRO A 586 -34.83 53.36 -0.12
CA PRO A 586 -35.47 54.51 -0.75
C PRO A 586 -37.00 54.37 -0.84
N GLU A 587 -37.50 53.19 -1.25
CA GLU A 587 -38.94 52.95 -1.40
C GLU A 587 -39.68 53.01 -0.05
N MET A 588 -39.01 52.61 1.04
CA MET A 588 -39.53 52.74 2.39
C MET A 588 -39.55 54.19 2.87
N ALA A 589 -38.51 54.97 2.56
CA ALA A 589 -38.42 56.38 2.93
C ALA A 589 -39.52 57.21 2.25
N GLU A 590 -39.72 57.01 0.94
CA GLU A 590 -40.80 57.62 0.16
C GLU A 590 -42.18 57.29 0.76
N LYS A 591 -42.47 56.00 1.00
CA LYS A 591 -43.77 55.59 1.59
C LYS A 591 -43.98 56.09 3.02
N LEU A 592 -42.91 56.21 3.82
CA LEU A 592 -42.99 56.79 5.16
C LEU A 592 -43.31 58.29 5.10
N ALA A 593 -42.68 59.02 4.18
CA ALA A 593 -42.96 60.44 3.94
C ALA A 593 -44.44 60.63 3.56
N ASP A 594 -44.95 59.82 2.62
CA ASP A 594 -46.34 59.84 2.17
C ASP A 594 -47.35 59.60 3.30
N VAL A 595 -47.09 58.59 4.15
CA VAL A 595 -48.01 58.21 5.23
C VAL A 595 -47.98 59.21 6.39
N THR A 596 -46.81 59.75 6.71
CA THR A 596 -46.63 60.66 7.86
C THR A 596 -46.86 62.12 7.50
N GLN A 597 -46.94 62.45 6.21
CA GLN A 597 -46.95 63.82 5.67
C GLN A 597 -45.77 64.67 6.18
N GLN A 598 -44.66 64.02 6.52
CA GLN A 598 -43.39 64.66 6.86
C GLN A 598 -42.42 64.51 5.68
N GLY A 599 -41.37 65.34 5.63
CA GLY A 599 -40.33 65.23 4.62
C GLY A 599 -39.65 63.85 4.64
N GLU A 600 -39.05 63.46 3.52
CA GLU A 600 -38.37 62.17 3.39
C GLU A 600 -37.26 62.05 4.45
N PRO A 601 -37.22 60.96 5.23
CA PRO A 601 -36.20 60.79 6.26
C PRO A 601 -34.83 60.62 5.62
N GLU A 602 -33.78 61.18 6.22
CA GLU A 602 -32.42 61.01 5.71
C GLU A 602 -31.94 59.56 5.92
N TYR A 603 -31.79 58.82 4.82
CA TYR A 603 -31.36 57.42 4.82
C TYR A 603 -30.03 57.18 4.09
N GLU A 604 -29.49 58.18 3.39
CA GLU A 604 -28.26 58.08 2.59
C GLU A 604 -27.07 57.66 3.46
N ASP A 605 -27.02 58.20 4.69
CA ASP A 605 -25.98 57.93 5.66
C ASP A 605 -26.02 56.46 6.18
N ALA A 606 -27.23 55.94 6.38
CA ALA A 606 -27.45 54.53 6.72
C ALA A 606 -27.13 53.61 5.53
N LEU A 607 -27.50 54.03 4.32
CA LEU A 607 -27.21 53.30 3.07
C LEU A 607 -25.69 53.19 2.85
N ALA A 608 -24.94 54.28 3.02
CA ALA A 608 -23.49 54.31 2.88
C ALA A 608 -22.79 53.39 3.89
N ARG A 609 -23.22 53.38 5.15
CA ARG A 609 -22.68 52.47 6.19
C ARG A 609 -22.96 51.00 5.87
N ILE A 610 -24.13 50.69 5.34
CA ILE A 610 -24.51 49.30 4.97
C ILE A 610 -23.76 48.83 3.73
N MET A 611 -23.55 49.72 2.76
CA MET A 611 -22.78 49.46 1.54
C MET A 611 -21.27 49.51 1.77
N ASN A 612 -20.82 50.04 2.91
CA ASN A 612 -19.41 50.29 3.24
C ASN A 612 -18.73 51.23 2.23
N ASN A 613 -19.46 52.29 1.82
CA ASN A 613 -19.00 53.35 0.93
C ASN A 613 -18.66 54.62 1.73
N VAL A 614 -17.81 55.49 1.17
CA VAL A 614 -17.52 56.82 1.72
C VAL A 614 -18.62 57.79 1.29
N LEU A 615 -19.33 58.40 2.25
CA LEU A 615 -20.31 59.46 2.01
C LEU A 615 -19.59 60.82 2.04
N VAL A 616 -19.86 61.71 1.08
CA VAL A 616 -19.34 63.08 1.05
C VAL A 616 -20.53 64.03 1.11
N GLU A 617 -20.71 64.69 2.24
CA GLU A 617 -21.77 65.68 2.46
C GLU A 617 -21.22 67.10 2.28
N ARG A 618 -22.04 68.00 1.73
CA ARG A 618 -21.73 69.44 1.61
C ARG A 618 -22.85 70.24 2.26
N GLU A 619 -22.59 70.74 3.46
CA GLU A 619 -23.47 71.72 4.11
C GLU A 619 -23.24 73.12 3.52
N VAL A 620 -24.33 73.83 3.21
CA VAL A 620 -24.32 75.25 2.83
C VAL A 620 -25.20 76.00 3.81
N GLU A 621 -24.58 76.82 4.68
CA GLU A 621 -25.31 77.71 5.58
C GLU A 621 -25.74 78.98 4.84
N ASP A 622 -27.04 79.14 4.59
CA ASP A 622 -27.61 80.38 4.07
C ASP A 622 -27.66 81.45 5.17
N SER A 623 -26.66 82.34 5.18
CA SER A 623 -26.70 83.60 5.91
C SER A 623 -27.06 84.76 4.96
N VAL A 624 -28.11 85.50 5.30
CA VAL A 624 -28.59 86.68 4.58
C VAL A 624 -27.52 87.79 4.61
N ALA A 625 -27.29 88.39 3.44
CA ALA A 625 -26.20 89.33 3.08
C ALA A 625 -26.10 90.65 3.91
N PRO A 626 -25.03 91.45 3.70
CA PRO A 626 -25.25 92.56 2.76
C PRO A 626 -24.15 92.74 1.70
N GLU A 627 -24.57 93.37 0.60
CA GLU A 627 -23.78 93.80 -0.56
C GLU A 627 -22.45 94.48 -0.20
N GLU A 628 -21.36 94.09 -0.88
CA GLU A 628 -20.48 95.04 -1.60
C GLU A 628 -19.46 94.34 -2.53
N GLN A 629 -19.50 94.77 -3.81
CA GLN A 629 -18.40 94.94 -4.78
C GLN A 629 -17.51 93.75 -5.23
N ARG A 630 -17.82 93.29 -6.46
CA ARG A 630 -16.94 93.04 -7.63
C ARG A 630 -15.45 92.67 -7.41
N LYS A 631 -15.07 91.51 -7.95
CA LYS A 631 -14.11 91.25 -9.08
C LYS A 631 -13.83 89.74 -9.05
N GLY A 632 -14.19 88.95 -10.07
CA GLY A 632 -13.48 88.84 -11.35
C GLY A 632 -12.51 87.64 -11.28
N GLY A 633 -12.75 86.58 -12.07
CA GLY A 633 -11.80 85.46 -12.23
C GLY A 633 -12.46 84.16 -12.67
N ASP A 634 -12.28 83.83 -13.95
CA ASP A 634 -12.50 82.51 -14.55
C ASP A 634 -11.77 81.38 -13.79
N SER A 635 -12.33 80.17 -13.78
CA SER A 635 -11.75 79.02 -14.50
C SER A 635 -12.41 77.67 -14.11
N GLU A 636 -12.97 77.04 -15.14
CA GLU A 636 -12.83 75.63 -15.54
C GLU A 636 -13.15 74.47 -14.57
N ALA A 637 -14.07 73.64 -15.08
CA ALA A 637 -14.30 72.26 -14.72
C ALA A 637 -13.06 71.38 -14.94
N GLN A 638 -12.91 70.34 -14.12
CA GLN A 638 -12.34 69.08 -14.59
C GLN A 638 -12.82 67.87 -13.79
N SER A 639 -13.29 66.91 -14.57
CA SER A 639 -13.59 65.51 -14.29
C SER A 639 -12.34 64.69 -13.94
N ALA A 640 -12.49 63.71 -13.05
CA ALA A 640 -11.77 62.43 -13.02
C ALA A 640 -12.52 61.55 -11.98
N SER A 641 -13.20 60.43 -12.28
CA SER A 641 -12.76 59.13 -12.82
C SER A 641 -11.49 58.57 -12.16
N ASP A 642 -11.58 57.27 -11.84
CA ASP A 642 -10.54 56.33 -11.37
C ASP A 642 -10.51 56.10 -9.84
N HIS A 643 -10.39 54.88 -9.31
CA HIS A 643 -10.22 53.54 -9.87
C HIS A 643 -10.71 52.51 -8.84
#